data_AF-A0A370TB68-F1
#
_entry.id   AF-A0A370TB68-F1
#
_cell.length_a   1.000
_cell.length_b   1.000
_cell.length_c   1.000
_cell.angle_alpha   90.00
_cell.angle_beta   90.00
_cell.angle_gamma   90.00
#
_symmetry.space_group_name_H-M   'P 1'
#
loop_
_entity.id
_entity.type
_entity.pdbx_description
1 polymer ?
#
loop_
_entity_poly.entity_id
_entity_poly.type
_entity_poly.pdbx_seq_one_letter_code
_entity_poly.pdbx_strand_id
1 'polypeptide(L)'
;MTPENQITPFNFTTPDHETIYAWHVMPLGLYAKHEAEILRQPSGCAEDITQTKAFRLLQDDPESRLVINFHGNAGTVAQGWRTDSYRALADGSTSNIHILAIDYRGFGLSTGFPTEAGLIIDGIAAVDWAIQVAKIPPGRIVILGQSLGTAVTAAVVEHYAQERVELAGVVLVAGFTTLPELLPGYSIGGLLPVLSPLKAYPTLLRLFTRHVVDQWPSTTRLANFVRASKKIRLFIVHSRDDHEIPWGHAERLFITAANATTERGMDLSLLKKMKAQATVDMGDGAFVSTWKADENKIIREEIVSYGHVRVKLHGVVSENHKGRATETMPTPPAHFKHHFVPSTNTCPAQSQNNTMADDSTAGGSTAKQKAAEQVIEEPNAPNSQNAQVDSGNEDEEDAPADGTAASSSAAKKKKSKRKRIKSALAGGGGSSEASGSAPSKSDMSKAISGLSKDQIGEILKMNPSLARDLGVTGGDVSVAQAAEKLKKLSLEEILSGLASSGKNVKDMGEYKFWQTQPVPRLGDKEKIEKEGPIREVNLDLVRKEPYPMAEGFEWVTIDIQNPEELREVFELLHGHYVEDDEAMFRFNYSPSFLKWALLSPGWQKEWHVGLRATQSRKLVAFISAIPVQLRVRENVLSSSEVNFMVVHKKLRSKRLTPVLIKEITRRCNLNGVYQAIYTAGIVLPKPFSTCRYFHRSLDWQKLYEVGFSPCPKNSKPQYQVRKYQLPEHTATKGLRPMELKDVDAVLDLLRRYLARFDIAPEFTKEEVEHWLLHQENKLEEQDPSTKKIRDFFSFYCLESSVINHPQHSVVRAAYLFYYATETVFSPDSTKQDLKTHLNALVNDALIIAKRFKFDVFNALTLLDNTLFLEQQKFGAGDGQLHYYLYNYNANPIAGGVDAHNNIDEKGGSGVGVVML
;
A
#
# COMPACT_ATOMS: atom_id res chain seq x y z
N MET A 1 -16.14 -12.77 21.29
CA MET A 1 -17.43 -12.51 20.61
C MET A 1 -17.37 -11.13 20.00
N THR A 2 -17.64 -11.01 18.72
CA THR A 2 -17.81 -9.72 18.02
C THR A 2 -19.22 -9.21 18.32
N PRO A 3 -19.39 -7.97 18.81
CA PRO A 3 -20.71 -7.44 19.18
C PRO A 3 -21.52 -7.09 17.92
N GLU A 4 -22.37 -8.01 17.49
CA GLU A 4 -23.28 -7.81 16.34
C GLU A 4 -24.26 -6.68 16.62
N ASN A 5 -24.55 -5.85 15.61
CA ASN A 5 -25.44 -4.69 15.72
C ASN A 5 -25.02 -3.59 16.74
N GLN A 6 -23.77 -3.59 17.23
CA GLN A 6 -23.23 -2.44 17.99
C GLN A 6 -23.19 -1.16 17.13
N ILE A 7 -22.97 -1.33 15.83
CA ILE A 7 -22.92 -0.25 14.86
C ILE A 7 -24.24 -0.27 14.10
N THR A 8 -24.88 0.88 13.98
CA THR A 8 -26.08 1.06 13.19
C THR A 8 -25.77 2.00 12.02
N PRO A 9 -25.54 1.46 10.81
CA PRO A 9 -25.42 2.26 9.61
C PRO A 9 -26.76 2.89 9.22
N PHE A 10 -26.75 4.11 8.69
CA PHE A 10 -27.92 4.80 8.18
C PHE A 10 -27.51 5.88 7.17
N ASN A 11 -28.51 6.48 6.51
CA ASN A 11 -28.29 7.60 5.60
C ASN A 11 -29.07 8.83 6.08
N PHE A 12 -28.53 10.02 5.82
CA PHE A 12 -29.28 11.28 5.90
C PHE A 12 -28.98 12.15 4.69
N THR A 13 -29.82 13.16 4.44
CA THR A 13 -29.71 14.01 3.26
C THR A 13 -29.22 15.40 3.63
N THR A 14 -28.33 15.97 2.81
CA THR A 14 -27.85 17.35 2.97
C THR A 14 -28.85 18.36 2.38
N PRO A 15 -28.76 19.65 2.74
CA PRO A 15 -29.59 20.70 2.16
C PRO A 15 -29.53 20.80 0.62
N ASP A 16 -28.44 20.35 0.01
CA ASP A 16 -28.24 20.32 -1.43
C ASP A 16 -28.52 18.95 -2.07
N HIS A 17 -29.26 18.09 -1.36
CA HIS A 17 -29.79 16.81 -1.85
C HIS A 17 -28.77 15.69 -2.10
N GLU A 18 -27.59 15.76 -1.47
CA GLU A 18 -26.67 14.63 -1.42
C GLU A 18 -27.04 13.67 -0.28
N THR A 19 -26.84 12.38 -0.51
CA THR A 19 -27.05 11.33 0.52
C THR A 19 -25.72 11.05 1.21
N ILE A 20 -25.71 11.18 2.53
CA ILE A 20 -24.56 10.96 3.40
C ILE A 20 -24.75 9.68 4.18
N TYR A 21 -23.83 8.74 3.97
CA TYR A 21 -23.76 7.49 4.71
C TYR A 21 -23.07 7.72 6.06
N ALA A 22 -23.66 7.17 7.11
CA ALA A 22 -23.22 7.39 8.47
C ALA A 22 -23.32 6.13 9.32
N TRP A 23 -22.45 6.04 10.32
CA TRP A 23 -22.44 5.01 11.36
C TRP A 23 -22.74 5.65 12.71
N HIS A 24 -23.78 5.16 13.38
CA HIS A 24 -23.95 5.36 14.81
C HIS A 24 -23.27 4.20 15.55
N VAL A 25 -22.25 4.50 16.35
CA VAL A 25 -21.53 3.51 17.17
C VAL A 25 -21.92 3.73 18.63
N MET A 26 -22.47 2.70 19.27
CA MET A 26 -22.80 2.75 20.69
C MET A 26 -21.65 2.23 21.58
N PRO A 27 -21.52 2.72 22.83
CA PRO A 27 -20.56 2.20 23.81
C PRO A 27 -20.73 0.70 24.07
N LEU A 28 -19.63 -0.06 24.23
CA LEU A 28 -19.72 -1.51 24.53
C LEU A 28 -20.38 -1.77 25.88
N GLY A 29 -20.10 -0.94 26.88
CA GLY A 29 -20.73 -1.08 28.21
C GLY A 29 -22.25 -0.93 28.16
N LEU A 30 -22.75 -0.08 27.26
CA LEU A 30 -24.18 0.11 27.04
C LEU A 30 -24.77 -1.00 26.16
N TYR A 31 -24.03 -1.44 25.14
CA TYR A 31 -24.38 -2.59 24.31
C TYR A 31 -24.57 -3.83 25.17
N ALA A 32 -23.62 -4.17 26.04
CA ALA A 32 -23.66 -5.35 26.90
C ALA A 32 -24.90 -5.36 27.83
N LYS A 33 -25.37 -4.19 28.28
CA LYS A 33 -26.60 -4.08 29.10
C LYS A 33 -27.88 -4.34 28.31
N HIS A 34 -27.88 -4.10 27.00
CA HIS A 34 -29.05 -4.19 26.12
C HIS A 34 -28.89 -5.21 25.00
N GLU A 35 -27.90 -6.11 25.09
CA GLU A 35 -27.49 -7.03 24.02
C GLU A 35 -28.67 -7.83 23.48
N ALA A 36 -29.50 -8.41 24.37
CA ALA A 36 -30.66 -9.20 23.97
C ALA A 36 -31.71 -8.41 23.18
N GLU A 37 -31.86 -7.11 23.42
CA GLU A 37 -32.79 -6.24 22.66
C GLU A 37 -32.17 -5.79 21.33
N ILE A 38 -30.85 -5.62 21.29
CA ILE A 38 -30.09 -5.16 20.12
C ILE A 38 -29.97 -6.29 19.09
N LEU A 39 -29.70 -7.52 19.53
CA LEU A 39 -29.61 -8.70 18.67
C LEU A 39 -30.97 -9.08 18.04
N ARG A 40 -32.09 -8.65 18.63
CA ARG A 40 -33.43 -8.84 18.05
C ARG A 40 -33.75 -7.87 16.91
N GLN A 41 -32.99 -6.79 16.76
CA GLN A 41 -33.21 -5.83 15.69
C GLN A 41 -32.61 -6.32 14.36
N PRO A 42 -33.19 -5.89 13.22
CA PRO A 42 -32.63 -6.19 11.92
C PRO A 42 -31.19 -5.66 11.81
N SER A 43 -30.28 -6.49 11.30
CA SER A 43 -28.92 -6.08 10.96
C SER A 43 -28.88 -5.35 9.61
N GLY A 44 -27.98 -4.39 9.44
CA GLY A 44 -27.75 -3.69 8.19
C GLY A 44 -28.05 -2.19 8.28
N CYS A 45 -28.20 -1.54 7.12
CA CYS A 45 -28.48 -0.10 7.07
C CYS A 45 -29.93 0.16 7.50
N ALA A 46 -30.12 0.94 8.56
CA ALA A 46 -31.44 1.34 9.03
C ALA A 46 -32.07 2.33 8.03
N GLU A 47 -33.29 2.01 7.57
CA GLU A 47 -34.11 2.95 6.78
C GLU A 47 -34.53 4.16 7.61
N ASP A 48 -34.87 3.93 8.88
CA ASP A 48 -35.17 4.97 9.87
C ASP A 48 -34.39 4.69 11.16
N ILE A 49 -33.28 5.41 11.33
CA ILE A 49 -32.41 5.32 12.50
C ILE A 49 -33.13 5.63 13.81
N THR A 50 -34.19 6.45 13.78
CA THR A 50 -34.91 6.90 14.98
C THR A 50 -35.69 5.76 15.67
N GLN A 51 -35.96 4.67 14.94
CA GLN A 51 -36.65 3.51 15.46
C GLN A 51 -35.72 2.50 16.15
N THR A 52 -34.41 2.69 16.01
CA THR A 52 -33.42 1.76 16.55
C THR A 52 -33.22 1.96 18.05
N LYS A 53 -32.94 0.87 18.79
CA LYS A 53 -32.71 0.94 20.23
C LYS A 53 -31.46 1.77 20.55
N ALA A 54 -30.40 1.62 19.74
CA ALA A 54 -29.16 2.36 19.92
C ALA A 54 -29.42 3.88 19.86
N PHE A 55 -30.21 4.34 18.89
CA PHE A 55 -30.60 5.75 18.77
C PHE A 55 -31.39 6.25 19.99
N ARG A 56 -32.40 5.50 20.45
CA ARG A 56 -33.18 5.89 21.64
C ARG A 56 -32.31 5.98 22.89
N LEU A 57 -31.37 5.05 23.06
CA LEU A 57 -30.43 5.09 24.19
C LEU A 57 -29.51 6.32 24.15
N LEU A 58 -29.11 6.78 22.95
CA LEU A 58 -28.40 8.06 22.80
C LEU A 58 -29.30 9.25 23.17
N GLN A 59 -30.53 9.27 22.66
CA GLN A 59 -31.48 10.37 22.83
C GLN A 59 -31.97 10.52 24.29
N ASP A 60 -32.32 9.41 24.93
CA ASP A 60 -33.00 9.37 26.23
C ASP A 60 -32.04 9.58 27.41
N ASP A 61 -30.75 9.24 27.26
CA ASP A 61 -29.76 9.43 28.31
C ASP A 61 -29.27 10.90 28.33
N PRO A 62 -29.56 11.69 29.38
CA PRO A 62 -29.12 13.08 29.48
C PRO A 62 -27.60 13.21 29.66
N GLU A 63 -26.92 12.18 30.16
CA GLU A 63 -25.49 12.19 30.43
C GLU A 63 -24.66 11.71 29.23
N SER A 64 -25.29 11.12 28.21
CA SER A 64 -24.55 10.61 27.07
C SER A 64 -23.95 11.74 26.23
N ARG A 65 -22.77 11.52 25.64
CA ARG A 65 -22.13 12.48 24.74
C ARG A 65 -22.12 11.93 23.33
N LEU A 66 -22.26 12.82 22.35
CA LEU A 66 -22.10 12.46 20.94
C LEU A 66 -20.80 13.04 20.41
N VAL A 67 -19.91 12.17 19.94
CA VAL A 67 -18.73 12.58 19.19
C VAL A 67 -19.06 12.45 17.71
N ILE A 68 -19.08 13.58 16.99
CA ILE A 68 -19.20 13.58 15.54
C ILE A 68 -17.79 13.52 14.96
N ASN A 69 -17.50 12.45 14.23
CA ASN A 69 -16.17 12.12 13.72
C ASN A 69 -16.05 12.39 12.22
N PHE A 70 -15.11 13.27 11.89
CA PHE A 70 -14.73 13.70 10.55
C PHE A 70 -13.38 13.08 10.18
N HIS A 71 -13.39 12.13 9.23
CA HIS A 71 -12.22 11.33 8.88
C HIS A 71 -11.23 12.05 7.93
N GLY A 72 -10.05 11.47 7.74
CA GLY A 72 -9.02 11.98 6.82
C GLY A 72 -9.35 11.80 5.32
N ASN A 73 -8.42 12.18 4.44
CA ASN A 73 -8.63 12.25 2.98
C ASN A 73 -8.75 10.89 2.24
N ALA A 74 -8.62 9.74 2.92
CA ALA A 74 -8.56 8.43 2.28
C ALA A 74 -9.53 7.42 2.91
N GLY A 75 -10.11 6.55 2.08
CA GLY A 75 -11.03 5.46 2.42
C GLY A 75 -12.32 5.90 3.10
N THR A 76 -12.99 4.99 3.82
CA THR A 76 -14.38 5.16 4.30
C THR A 76 -14.48 5.16 5.83
N VAL A 77 -15.68 5.38 6.37
CA VAL A 77 -15.99 5.23 7.80
C VAL A 77 -15.53 3.89 8.39
N ALA A 78 -15.53 2.83 7.58
CA ALA A 78 -15.18 1.47 7.99
C ALA A 78 -13.67 1.12 7.84
N GLN A 79 -12.85 2.04 7.32
CA GLN A 79 -11.48 1.69 6.92
C GLN A 79 -10.54 1.39 8.10
N GLY A 80 -9.99 0.18 8.11
CA GLY A 80 -8.80 -0.21 8.88
C GLY A 80 -8.89 0.12 10.37
N TRP A 81 -8.03 1.04 10.82
CA TRP A 81 -7.81 1.39 12.23
C TRP A 81 -8.87 2.36 12.82
N ARG A 82 -9.80 2.87 12.00
CA ARG A 82 -10.84 3.81 12.46
C ARG A 82 -11.84 3.14 13.39
N THR A 83 -12.22 1.89 13.10
CA THR A 83 -13.14 1.11 13.93
C THR A 83 -12.57 0.86 15.33
N ASP A 84 -11.26 0.59 15.43
CA ASP A 84 -10.56 0.51 16.72
C ASP A 84 -10.55 1.85 17.46
N SER A 85 -10.49 2.97 16.73
CA SER A 85 -10.55 4.32 17.34
C SER A 85 -11.95 4.66 17.82
N TYR A 86 -12.99 4.31 17.07
CA TYR A 86 -14.38 4.48 17.51
C TYR A 86 -14.65 3.66 18.76
N ARG A 87 -14.16 2.41 18.80
CA ARG A 87 -14.24 1.57 19.98
C ARG A 87 -13.54 2.23 21.18
N ALA A 88 -12.31 2.69 21.00
CA ALA A 88 -11.55 3.38 22.07
C ALA A 88 -12.29 4.60 22.63
N LEU A 89 -12.88 5.40 21.74
CA LEU A 89 -13.61 6.61 22.11
C LEU A 89 -14.94 6.29 22.79
N ALA A 90 -15.68 5.31 22.27
CA ALA A 90 -16.97 4.90 22.79
C ALA A 90 -16.83 4.19 24.16
N ASP A 91 -15.75 3.43 24.34
CA ASP A 91 -15.42 2.68 25.56
C ASP A 91 -14.56 3.47 26.54
N GLY A 92 -14.47 4.79 26.37
CA GLY A 92 -13.85 5.68 27.34
C GLY A 92 -14.45 5.51 28.74
N SER A 93 -13.87 6.18 29.74
CA SER A 93 -14.09 5.95 31.17
C SER A 93 -15.53 6.07 31.69
N THR A 94 -16.50 6.45 30.85
CA THR A 94 -17.89 6.74 31.24
C THR A 94 -18.94 5.87 30.54
N SER A 95 -18.58 4.97 29.59
CA SER A 95 -19.53 4.09 28.85
C SER A 95 -20.77 4.78 28.27
N ASN A 96 -20.70 6.09 28.03
CA ASN A 96 -21.81 6.95 27.61
C ASN A 96 -21.45 7.82 26.40
N ILE A 97 -20.36 7.49 25.70
CA ILE A 97 -19.90 8.23 24.52
C ILE A 97 -20.34 7.49 23.26
N HIS A 98 -21.29 8.07 22.53
CA HIS A 98 -21.67 7.58 21.22
C HIS A 98 -20.84 8.27 20.14
N ILE A 99 -20.59 7.56 19.03
CA ILE A 99 -19.90 8.12 17.87
C ILE A 99 -20.89 8.21 16.71
N LEU A 100 -20.92 9.36 16.05
CA LEU A 100 -21.49 9.54 14.72
C LEU A 100 -20.34 9.72 13.73
N ALA A 101 -20.03 8.71 12.94
CA ALA A 101 -19.02 8.80 11.89
C ALA A 101 -19.72 8.93 10.53
N ILE A 102 -19.30 9.86 9.69
CA ILE A 102 -19.89 10.07 8.35
C ILE A 102 -18.87 9.81 7.27
N ASP A 103 -19.30 9.28 6.12
CA ASP A 103 -18.55 9.35 4.87
C ASP A 103 -18.91 10.67 4.19
N TYR A 104 -17.92 11.49 3.83
CA TYR A 104 -18.20 12.71 3.03
C TYR A 104 -18.81 12.37 1.68
N ARG A 105 -19.47 13.33 1.05
CA ARG A 105 -19.90 13.20 -0.35
C ARG A 105 -18.74 12.76 -1.25
N GLY A 106 -18.97 11.77 -2.10
CA GLY A 106 -17.95 11.14 -2.95
C GLY A 106 -17.00 10.17 -2.24
N PHE A 107 -17.19 9.90 -0.94
CA PHE A 107 -16.51 8.85 -0.19
C PHE A 107 -17.48 7.72 0.16
N GLY A 108 -16.95 6.49 0.21
CA GLY A 108 -17.71 5.30 0.63
C GLY A 108 -19.05 5.16 -0.09
N LEU A 109 -20.13 5.13 0.68
CA LEU A 109 -21.50 4.99 0.15
C LEU A 109 -22.23 6.33 -0.03
N SER A 110 -21.60 7.46 0.28
CA SER A 110 -22.18 8.80 0.10
C SER A 110 -22.14 9.24 -1.37
N THR A 111 -23.17 9.96 -1.83
CA THR A 111 -23.26 10.46 -3.21
C THR A 111 -22.46 11.75 -3.41
N GLY A 112 -22.40 12.30 -4.63
CA GLY A 112 -21.81 13.62 -4.88
C GLY A 112 -20.29 13.66 -5.14
N PHE A 113 -19.71 14.87 -5.12
CA PHE A 113 -18.29 15.13 -5.39
C PHE A 113 -17.60 15.92 -4.26
N PRO A 114 -16.38 15.54 -3.85
CA PRO A 114 -15.73 16.07 -2.66
C PRO A 114 -15.02 17.41 -2.90
N THR A 115 -15.77 18.51 -2.85
CA THR A 115 -15.22 19.89 -2.86
C THR A 115 -15.14 20.46 -1.45
N GLU A 116 -14.33 21.50 -1.22
CA GLU A 116 -14.27 22.17 0.10
C GLU A 116 -15.64 22.63 0.58
N ALA A 117 -16.42 23.31 -0.27
CA ALA A 117 -17.77 23.74 0.08
C ALA A 117 -18.70 22.55 0.38
N GLY A 118 -18.62 21.49 -0.42
CA GLY A 118 -19.44 20.29 -0.25
C GLY A 118 -19.16 19.56 1.08
N LEU A 119 -17.90 19.34 1.43
CA LEU A 119 -17.51 18.69 2.68
C LEU A 119 -17.94 19.51 3.92
N ILE A 120 -17.94 20.84 3.81
CA ILE A 120 -18.44 21.71 4.88
C ILE A 120 -19.96 21.54 5.04
N ILE A 121 -20.71 21.47 3.93
CA ILE A 121 -22.15 21.20 3.97
C ILE A 121 -22.44 19.85 4.62
N ASP A 122 -21.67 18.81 4.31
CA ASP A 122 -21.83 17.47 4.91
C ASP A 122 -21.61 17.52 6.43
N GLY A 123 -20.58 18.25 6.87
CA GLY A 123 -20.27 18.42 8.28
C GLY A 123 -21.33 19.21 9.04
N ILE A 124 -21.88 20.27 8.45
CA ILE A 124 -23.00 21.04 9.01
C ILE A 124 -24.24 20.13 9.08
N ALA A 125 -24.57 19.41 8.01
CA ALA A 125 -25.71 18.50 7.97
C ALA A 125 -25.63 17.40 9.03
N ALA A 126 -24.43 16.90 9.37
CA ALA A 126 -24.25 15.93 10.45
C ALA A 126 -24.55 16.51 11.85
N VAL A 127 -24.14 17.76 12.10
CA VAL A 127 -24.42 18.45 13.37
C VAL A 127 -25.90 18.85 13.44
N ASP A 128 -26.48 19.33 12.35
CA ASP A 128 -27.91 19.61 12.24
C ASP A 128 -28.73 18.35 12.45
N TRP A 129 -28.34 17.21 11.88
CA TRP A 129 -28.98 15.93 12.16
C TRP A 129 -28.94 15.62 13.66
N ALA A 130 -27.79 15.81 14.32
CA ALA A 130 -27.66 15.54 15.75
C ALA A 130 -28.57 16.45 16.61
N ILE A 131 -28.63 17.74 16.30
CA ILE A 131 -29.42 18.73 17.05
C ILE A 131 -30.92 18.62 16.72
N GLN A 132 -31.26 18.50 15.44
CA GLN A 132 -32.64 18.61 14.96
C GLN A 132 -33.35 17.27 14.90
N VAL A 133 -32.67 16.18 14.54
CA VAL A 133 -33.26 14.83 14.44
C VAL A 133 -33.03 14.06 15.74
N ALA A 134 -31.77 13.90 16.16
CA ALA A 134 -31.45 13.18 17.39
C ALA A 134 -31.76 13.97 18.68
N LYS A 135 -32.09 15.27 18.56
CA LYS A 135 -32.44 16.16 19.67
C LYS A 135 -31.34 16.26 20.74
N ILE A 136 -30.09 16.09 20.34
CA ILE A 136 -28.94 16.16 21.25
C ILE A 136 -28.61 17.63 21.51
N PRO A 137 -28.59 18.09 22.78
CA PRO A 137 -28.18 19.44 23.11
C PRO A 137 -26.76 19.74 22.60
N PRO A 138 -26.49 20.92 22.00
CA PRO A 138 -25.15 21.27 21.51
C PRO A 138 -24.04 21.12 22.56
N GLY A 139 -24.34 21.42 23.83
CA GLY A 139 -23.42 21.25 24.96
C GLY A 139 -23.03 19.80 25.29
N ARG A 140 -23.58 18.80 24.57
CA ARG A 140 -23.23 17.37 24.64
C ARG A 140 -22.53 16.85 23.37
N ILE A 141 -22.35 17.71 22.37
CA ILE A 141 -21.75 17.35 21.08
C ILE A 141 -20.28 17.76 21.06
N VAL A 142 -19.40 16.80 20.80
CA VAL A 142 -17.97 17.02 20.55
C VAL A 142 -17.70 16.78 19.07
N ILE A 143 -16.99 17.70 18.41
CA ILE A 143 -16.55 17.47 17.04
C ILE A 143 -15.10 17.02 17.05
N LEU A 144 -14.83 15.87 16.44
CA LEU A 144 -13.49 15.33 16.27
C LEU A 144 -13.15 15.29 14.78
N GLY A 145 -12.05 15.94 14.41
CA GLY A 145 -11.51 15.91 13.05
C GLY A 145 -10.13 15.29 13.03
N GLN A 146 -9.84 14.50 12.00
CA GLN A 146 -8.52 13.93 11.79
C GLN A 146 -7.98 14.26 10.38
N SER A 147 -6.74 14.74 10.28
CA SER A 147 -6.11 15.11 8.99
C SER A 147 -7.01 16.10 8.22
N LEU A 148 -7.50 15.77 7.02
CA LEU A 148 -8.51 16.56 6.28
C LEU A 148 -9.72 16.94 7.14
N GLY A 149 -10.19 16.01 7.97
CA GLY A 149 -11.31 16.24 8.88
C GLY A 149 -11.08 17.40 9.84
N THR A 150 -9.83 17.75 10.18
CA THR A 150 -9.55 18.93 11.04
C THR A 150 -9.93 20.25 10.37
N ALA A 151 -9.78 20.33 9.04
CA ALA A 151 -10.14 21.52 8.27
C ALA A 151 -11.66 21.64 8.09
N VAL A 152 -12.34 20.50 7.96
CA VAL A 152 -13.82 20.42 8.00
C VAL A 152 -14.32 20.83 9.38
N THR A 153 -13.76 20.27 10.45
CA THR A 153 -14.09 20.64 11.83
C THR A 153 -13.94 22.14 12.05
N ALA A 154 -12.82 22.75 11.63
CA ALA A 154 -12.60 24.19 11.79
C ALA A 154 -13.68 25.05 11.12
N ALA A 155 -14.17 24.64 9.95
CA ALA A 155 -15.26 25.32 9.25
C ALA A 155 -16.62 25.14 9.92
N VAL A 156 -16.93 23.91 10.35
CA VAL A 156 -18.19 23.60 11.03
C VAL A 156 -18.30 24.35 12.37
N VAL A 157 -17.23 24.35 13.18
CA VAL A 157 -17.26 25.04 14.47
C VAL A 157 -17.28 26.56 14.31
N GLU A 158 -16.66 27.11 13.26
CA GLU A 158 -16.77 28.53 12.92
C GLU A 158 -18.22 28.90 12.59
N HIS A 159 -18.89 28.10 11.75
CA HIS A 159 -20.29 28.30 11.39
C HIS A 159 -21.19 28.35 12.63
N TYR A 160 -21.14 27.34 13.49
CA TYR A 160 -21.97 27.30 14.70
C TYR A 160 -21.61 28.38 15.73
N ALA A 161 -20.33 28.79 15.83
CA ALA A 161 -19.95 29.91 16.67
C ALA A 161 -20.54 31.23 16.19
N GLN A 162 -20.65 31.44 14.88
CA GLN A 162 -21.33 32.62 14.30
C GLN A 162 -22.83 32.59 14.60
N GLU A 163 -23.43 31.40 14.62
CA GLU A 163 -24.83 31.19 15.04
C GLU A 163 -25.03 31.21 16.56
N ARG A 164 -23.96 31.42 17.34
CA ARG A 164 -23.96 31.43 18.82
C ARG A 164 -24.39 30.08 19.44
N VAL A 165 -24.13 28.99 18.74
CA VAL A 165 -24.32 27.63 19.22
C VAL A 165 -23.01 27.14 19.83
N GLU A 166 -23.01 26.86 21.13
CA GLU A 166 -21.82 26.40 21.85
C GLU A 166 -21.78 24.87 21.95
N LEU A 167 -20.79 24.29 21.29
CA LEU A 167 -20.52 22.86 21.31
C LEU A 167 -19.73 22.46 22.57
N ALA A 168 -19.82 21.19 22.97
CA ALA A 168 -19.17 20.68 24.18
C ALA A 168 -17.63 20.75 24.11
N GLY A 169 -17.08 20.50 22.92
CA GLY A 169 -15.64 20.54 22.68
C GLY A 169 -15.26 20.24 21.24
N VAL A 170 -14.00 20.52 20.93
CA VAL A 170 -13.40 20.36 19.60
C VAL A 170 -12.07 19.62 19.76
N VAL A 171 -11.88 18.55 19.00
CA VAL A 171 -10.66 17.76 18.98
C VAL A 171 -10.10 17.73 17.56
N LEU A 172 -8.87 18.22 17.39
CA LEU A 172 -8.16 18.22 16.11
C LEU A 172 -6.98 17.26 16.22
N VAL A 173 -6.97 16.21 15.41
CA VAL A 173 -5.90 15.21 15.38
C VAL A 173 -5.13 15.34 14.07
N ALA A 174 -3.81 15.51 14.15
CA ALA A 174 -2.92 15.68 12.99
C ALA A 174 -3.40 16.80 12.04
N GLY A 175 -3.64 18.00 12.58
CA GLY A 175 -4.22 19.12 11.84
C GLY A 175 -3.21 19.93 11.02
N PHE A 176 -3.68 20.59 9.96
CA PHE A 176 -2.87 21.49 9.13
C PHE A 176 -3.45 22.91 9.08
N THR A 177 -2.60 23.87 8.73
CA THR A 177 -2.95 25.31 8.75
C THR A 177 -3.75 25.74 7.52
N THR A 178 -3.21 25.48 6.33
CA THR A 178 -3.89 25.63 5.03
C THR A 178 -3.38 24.58 4.05
N LEU A 179 -4.17 24.21 3.03
CA LEU A 179 -3.72 23.25 2.03
C LEU A 179 -2.50 23.77 1.25
N PRO A 180 -2.45 25.03 0.77
CA PRO A 180 -1.26 25.59 0.13
C PRO A 180 0.00 25.59 0.99
N GLU A 181 -0.11 25.74 2.31
CA GLU A 181 1.04 25.67 3.22
C GLU A 181 1.42 24.24 3.58
N LEU A 182 0.47 23.32 3.55
CA LEU A 182 0.70 21.89 3.75
C LEU A 182 1.40 21.29 2.54
N LEU A 183 0.94 21.57 1.32
CA LEU A 183 1.44 20.99 0.05
C LEU A 183 2.97 20.89 -0.10
N PRO A 184 3.79 21.90 0.29
CA PRO A 184 5.25 21.82 0.23
C PRO A 184 5.87 20.86 1.26
N GLY A 185 5.20 20.62 2.38
CA GLY A 185 5.61 19.70 3.45
C GLY A 185 4.88 18.37 3.44
N TYR A 186 3.79 18.26 2.68
CA TYR A 186 2.95 17.08 2.58
C TYR A 186 3.72 15.97 1.89
N SER A 187 3.84 14.84 2.57
CA SER A 187 4.32 13.62 1.97
C SER A 187 3.16 12.63 1.88
N ILE A 188 2.90 12.12 0.67
CA ILE A 188 1.86 11.10 0.50
C ILE A 188 2.41 9.81 1.12
N GLY A 189 1.77 9.32 2.18
CA GLY A 189 2.18 8.10 2.89
C GLY A 189 3.51 8.21 3.65
N GLY A 190 3.95 9.42 4.03
CA GLY A 190 5.13 9.62 4.88
C GLY A 190 6.48 9.58 4.15
N LEU A 191 6.50 9.42 2.82
CA LEU A 191 7.67 8.90 2.10
C LEU A 191 8.26 9.85 1.04
N LEU A 192 7.45 10.63 0.35
CA LEU A 192 7.91 11.55 -0.70
C LEU A 192 7.21 12.90 -0.59
N PRO A 193 7.90 13.99 -0.19
CA PRO A 193 7.29 15.30 -0.16
C PRO A 193 7.23 15.88 -1.57
N VAL A 194 6.10 15.61 -2.25
CA VAL A 194 5.86 15.81 -3.70
C VAL A 194 6.25 17.21 -4.21
N LEU A 195 6.12 18.24 -3.35
CA LEU A 195 6.38 19.63 -3.72
C LEU A 195 7.51 20.27 -2.89
N SER A 196 8.22 19.51 -2.04
CA SER A 196 9.34 20.05 -1.25
C SER A 196 10.51 20.58 -2.11
N PRO A 197 10.88 19.97 -3.25
CA PRO A 197 11.90 20.55 -4.15
C PRO A 197 11.51 21.94 -4.68
N LEU A 198 10.21 22.25 -4.79
CA LEU A 198 9.72 23.57 -5.21
C LEU A 198 9.92 24.66 -4.13
N LYS A 199 10.22 24.29 -2.87
CA LYS A 199 10.60 25.26 -1.82
C LYS A 199 11.85 26.06 -2.20
N ALA A 200 12.76 25.47 -2.99
CA ALA A 200 13.95 26.14 -3.51
C ALA A 200 13.63 27.22 -4.57
N TYR A 201 12.40 27.21 -5.13
CA TYR A 201 11.94 28.16 -6.14
C TYR A 201 10.63 28.84 -5.70
N PRO A 202 10.68 29.80 -4.75
CA PRO A 202 9.49 30.37 -4.09
C PRO A 202 8.46 30.99 -5.06
N THR A 203 8.91 31.50 -6.20
CA THR A 203 8.03 32.08 -7.22
C THR A 203 7.22 31.01 -7.96
N LEU A 204 7.83 29.86 -8.27
CA LEU A 204 7.19 28.75 -8.96
C LEU A 204 6.19 28.05 -8.03
N LEU A 205 6.58 27.86 -6.77
CA LEU A 205 5.68 27.35 -5.73
C LEU A 205 4.46 28.28 -5.57
N ARG A 206 4.67 29.60 -5.50
CA ARG A 206 3.59 30.58 -5.40
C ARG A 206 2.66 30.59 -6.62
N LEU A 207 3.20 30.30 -7.81
CA LEU A 207 2.43 30.21 -9.05
C LEU A 207 1.60 28.92 -9.08
N PHE A 208 2.18 27.80 -8.64
CA PHE A 208 1.47 26.52 -8.48
C PHE A 208 0.36 26.61 -7.43
N THR A 209 0.66 27.12 -6.23
CA THR A 209 -0.33 27.25 -5.14
C THR A 209 -1.46 28.23 -5.47
N ARG A 210 -1.27 29.15 -6.43
CA ARG A 210 -2.33 30.05 -6.91
C ARG A 210 -3.43 29.29 -7.68
N HIS A 211 -3.13 28.12 -8.22
CA HIS A 211 -4.09 27.27 -8.92
C HIS A 211 -4.80 26.26 -8.01
N VAL A 212 -4.47 26.25 -6.71
CA VAL A 212 -5.19 25.44 -5.72
C VAL A 212 -6.56 26.07 -5.48
N VAL A 213 -7.60 25.37 -5.95
CA VAL A 213 -9.01 25.80 -5.86
C VAL A 213 -9.48 25.79 -4.41
N ASP A 214 -9.32 24.65 -3.73
CA ASP A 214 -9.74 24.43 -2.35
C ASP A 214 -8.56 24.72 -1.40
N GLN A 215 -8.66 25.76 -0.59
CA GLN A 215 -7.54 26.29 0.19
C GLN A 215 -7.52 25.82 1.65
N TRP A 216 -8.68 25.45 2.21
CA TRP A 216 -8.83 25.01 3.60
C TRP A 216 -8.16 25.94 4.63
N PRO A 217 -8.61 27.19 4.82
CA PRO A 217 -7.97 28.18 5.70
C PRO A 217 -8.18 27.93 7.21
N SER A 218 -7.76 26.77 7.73
CA SER A 218 -8.02 26.29 9.10
C SER A 218 -7.62 27.28 10.19
N THR A 219 -6.46 27.95 10.07
CA THR A 219 -6.02 28.94 11.08
C THR A 219 -6.98 30.12 11.19
N THR A 220 -7.49 30.62 10.06
CA THR A 220 -8.42 31.75 10.03
C THR A 220 -9.75 31.35 10.65
N ARG A 221 -10.27 30.20 10.23
CA ARG A 221 -11.54 29.66 10.74
C ARG A 221 -11.48 29.39 12.24
N LEU A 222 -10.38 28.79 12.70
CA LEU A 222 -10.16 28.51 14.12
C LEU A 222 -10.04 29.80 14.95
N ALA A 223 -9.35 30.83 14.44
CA ALA A 223 -9.30 32.13 15.11
C ALA A 223 -10.69 32.79 15.20
N ASN A 224 -11.48 32.72 14.13
CA ASN A 224 -12.84 33.25 14.11
C ASN A 224 -13.75 32.52 15.09
N PHE A 225 -13.70 31.19 15.12
CA PHE A 225 -14.34 30.35 16.12
C PHE A 225 -13.99 30.78 17.55
N VAL A 226 -12.69 30.96 17.85
CA VAL A 226 -12.23 31.31 19.20
C VAL A 226 -12.70 32.71 19.64
N ARG A 227 -12.73 33.67 18.70
CA ARG A 227 -13.22 35.03 18.97
C ARG A 227 -14.72 35.07 19.19
N ALA A 228 -15.48 34.35 18.36
CA ALA A 228 -16.94 34.36 18.40
C ALA A 228 -17.52 33.57 19.59
N SER A 229 -16.84 32.51 20.03
CA SER A 229 -17.33 31.63 21.11
C SER A 229 -17.06 32.21 22.50
N LYS A 230 -18.00 32.05 23.45
CA LYS A 230 -17.76 32.42 24.86
C LYS A 230 -17.12 31.26 25.61
N LYS A 231 -17.55 30.03 25.31
CA LYS A 231 -16.98 28.79 25.87
C LYS A 231 -16.25 27.96 24.82
N ILE A 232 -15.02 27.56 25.14
CA ILE A 232 -14.13 26.78 24.27
C ILE A 232 -13.43 25.69 25.07
N ARG A 233 -13.48 24.48 24.53
CA ARG A 233 -12.67 23.34 24.94
C ARG A 233 -12.03 22.76 23.68
N LEU A 234 -10.84 23.26 23.33
CA LEU A 234 -10.12 22.88 22.12
C LEU A 234 -8.91 22.01 22.49
N PHE A 235 -8.86 20.82 21.92
CA PHE A 235 -7.74 19.89 22.04
C PHE A 235 -7.10 19.70 20.67
N ILE A 236 -5.80 19.95 20.58
CA ILE A 236 -5.00 19.75 19.39
C ILE A 236 -4.01 18.64 19.71
N VAL A 237 -4.09 17.53 19.00
CA VAL A 237 -3.26 16.35 19.23
C VAL A 237 -2.46 16.05 17.97
N HIS A 238 -1.14 15.87 18.10
CA HIS A 238 -0.27 15.52 16.97
C HIS A 238 0.86 14.61 17.45
N SER A 239 1.45 13.81 16.56
CA SER A 239 2.68 13.09 16.83
C SER A 239 3.90 13.79 16.23
N ARG A 240 5.06 13.69 16.89
CA ARG A 240 6.33 14.21 16.34
C ARG A 240 6.79 13.46 15.10
N ASP A 241 6.52 12.16 15.04
CA ASP A 241 6.87 11.28 13.93
C ASP A 241 5.84 11.30 12.79
N ASP A 242 4.90 12.26 12.76
CA ASP A 242 4.02 12.46 11.61
C ASP A 242 4.81 12.95 10.39
N HIS A 243 5.06 12.02 9.48
CA HIS A 243 5.76 12.28 8.24
C HIS A 243 4.85 12.90 7.17
N GLU A 244 3.52 12.76 7.26
CA GLU A 244 2.58 13.31 6.27
C GLU A 244 2.27 14.78 6.55
N ILE A 245 1.95 15.10 7.80
CA ILE A 245 1.63 16.46 8.24
C ILE A 245 2.63 16.83 9.35
N PRO A 246 3.61 17.71 9.08
CA PRO A 246 4.57 18.13 10.09
C PRO A 246 3.87 18.71 11.33
N TRP A 247 4.23 18.25 12.52
CA TRP A 247 3.62 18.69 13.79
C TRP A 247 3.73 20.21 14.05
N GLY A 248 4.64 20.91 13.38
CA GLY A 248 4.71 22.38 13.39
C GLY A 248 3.42 23.07 12.90
N HIS A 249 2.55 22.38 12.15
CA HIS A 249 1.23 22.88 11.85
C HIS A 249 0.30 22.91 13.09
N ALA A 250 0.34 21.88 13.94
CA ALA A 250 -0.38 21.89 15.22
C ALA A 250 0.07 23.06 16.11
N GLU A 251 1.37 23.32 16.17
CA GLU A 251 1.90 24.46 16.93
C GLU A 251 1.35 25.80 16.40
N ARG A 252 1.27 25.96 15.08
CA ARG A 252 0.70 27.16 14.47
C ARG A 252 -0.81 27.29 14.72
N LEU A 253 -1.55 26.18 14.71
CA LEU A 253 -2.96 26.16 15.09
C LEU A 253 -3.16 26.56 16.55
N PHE A 254 -2.36 26.00 17.47
CA PHE A 254 -2.37 26.36 18.89
C PHE A 254 -2.07 27.83 19.13
N ILE A 255 -0.97 28.33 18.55
CA ILE A 255 -0.56 29.74 18.69
C ILE A 255 -1.65 30.66 18.14
N THR A 256 -2.25 30.31 17.00
CA THR A 256 -3.32 31.13 16.40
C THR A 256 -4.56 31.15 17.28
N ALA A 257 -4.97 30.00 17.81
CA ALA A 257 -6.11 29.89 18.70
C ALA A 257 -5.87 30.63 20.03
N ALA A 258 -4.71 30.43 20.66
CA ALA A 258 -4.34 31.11 21.91
C ALA A 258 -4.26 32.63 21.72
N ASN A 259 -3.70 33.09 20.60
CA ASN A 259 -3.64 34.52 20.31
C ASN A 259 -5.05 35.13 20.11
N ALA A 260 -5.95 34.37 19.49
CA ALA A 260 -7.33 34.77 19.26
C ALA A 260 -8.18 34.90 20.54
N THR A 261 -7.70 34.43 21.70
CA THR A 261 -8.37 34.69 22.99
C THR A 261 -8.15 36.12 23.50
N THR A 262 -7.26 36.89 22.88
CA THR A 262 -6.95 38.28 23.28
C THR A 262 -7.51 39.29 22.28
N GLU A 263 -8.07 40.40 22.76
CA GLU A 263 -8.74 41.40 21.91
C GLU A 263 -7.80 42.10 20.91
N ARG A 264 -6.55 42.39 21.31
CA ARG A 264 -5.57 43.12 20.48
C ARG A 264 -4.54 42.21 19.80
N GLY A 265 -4.57 40.90 20.07
CA GLY A 265 -3.46 40.00 19.78
C GLY A 265 -2.27 40.27 20.72
N MET A 266 -1.65 39.20 21.20
CA MET A 266 -0.42 39.25 21.96
C MET A 266 0.79 39.26 21.00
N ASP A 267 1.89 39.89 21.44
CA ASP A 267 3.18 39.71 20.77
C ASP A 267 3.53 38.22 20.69
N LEU A 268 3.85 37.73 19.48
CA LEU A 268 4.13 36.32 19.23
C LEU A 268 5.31 35.80 20.05
N SER A 269 6.29 36.65 20.37
CA SER A 269 7.46 36.26 21.17
C SER A 269 7.07 36.08 22.64
N LEU A 270 6.22 36.96 23.16
CA LEU A 270 5.65 36.82 24.50
C LEU A 270 4.75 35.59 24.61
N LEU A 271 3.89 35.34 23.63
CA LEU A 271 2.99 34.18 23.61
C LEU A 271 3.79 32.86 23.60
N LYS A 272 4.88 32.78 22.82
CA LYS A 272 5.79 31.63 22.83
C LYS A 272 6.46 31.42 24.19
N LYS A 273 6.87 32.50 24.87
CA LYS A 273 7.42 32.41 26.23
C LYS A 273 6.39 31.90 27.24
N MET A 274 5.17 32.42 27.18
CA MET A 274 4.08 31.97 28.07
C MET A 274 3.70 30.51 27.79
N LYS A 275 3.64 30.11 26.51
CA LYS A 275 3.46 28.70 26.12
C LYS A 275 4.54 27.84 26.73
N ALA A 276 5.82 28.22 26.58
CA ALA A 276 6.94 27.45 27.12
C ALA A 276 6.84 27.27 28.66
N GLN A 277 6.40 28.29 29.38
CA GLN A 277 6.16 28.20 30.84
C GLN A 277 4.98 27.29 31.21
N ALA A 278 3.97 27.20 30.36
CA ALA A 278 2.78 26.36 30.54
C ALA A 278 2.91 24.98 29.85
N THR A 279 4.11 24.63 29.39
CA THR A 279 4.40 23.35 28.74
C THR A 279 4.97 22.39 29.75
N VAL A 280 4.35 21.21 29.86
CA VAL A 280 4.82 20.09 30.65
C VAL A 280 5.49 19.12 29.69
N ASP A 281 6.78 18.87 29.89
CA ASP A 281 7.52 17.82 29.19
C ASP A 281 7.10 16.46 29.74
N MET A 282 6.77 15.52 28.85
CA MET A 282 6.29 14.18 29.18
C MET A 282 7.36 13.11 28.89
N GLY A 283 8.57 13.48 28.46
CA GLY A 283 9.64 12.57 28.06
C GLY A 283 9.61 12.19 26.58
N ASP A 284 10.72 11.70 26.03
CA ASP A 284 10.88 11.28 24.62
C ASP A 284 10.46 12.35 23.58
N GLY A 285 10.49 13.63 23.95
CA GLY A 285 10.02 14.74 23.11
C GLY A 285 8.51 14.93 23.07
N ALA A 286 7.72 14.15 23.81
CA ALA A 286 6.31 14.42 24.03
C ALA A 286 6.12 15.60 24.99
N PHE A 287 5.09 16.41 24.77
CA PHE A 287 4.76 17.52 25.67
C PHE A 287 3.28 17.88 25.64
N VAL A 288 2.82 18.51 26.71
CA VAL A 288 1.48 19.07 26.81
C VAL A 288 1.57 20.56 27.11
N SER A 289 0.99 21.40 26.26
CA SER A 289 0.86 22.83 26.49
C SER A 289 -0.61 23.18 26.75
N THR A 290 -0.90 23.83 27.87
CA THR A 290 -2.28 24.28 28.16
C THR A 290 -2.36 25.79 28.26
N TRP A 291 -3.15 26.40 27.38
CA TRP A 291 -3.51 27.82 27.43
C TRP A 291 -4.89 27.99 28.07
N LYS A 292 -4.94 28.74 29.17
CA LYS A 292 -6.19 29.14 29.83
C LYS A 292 -6.29 30.66 29.76
N ALA A 293 -7.18 31.16 28.92
CA ALA A 293 -7.45 32.60 28.87
C ALA A 293 -8.37 33.03 30.03
N ASP A 294 -9.36 32.19 30.33
CA ASP A 294 -10.29 32.30 31.45
C ASP A 294 -10.85 30.89 31.78
N GLU A 295 -11.82 30.77 32.69
CA GLU A 295 -12.44 29.49 33.06
C GLU A 295 -13.20 28.81 31.91
N ASN A 296 -13.63 29.60 30.92
CA ASN A 296 -14.47 29.18 29.80
C ASN A 296 -13.67 28.93 28.52
N LYS A 297 -12.46 29.45 28.37
CA LYS A 297 -11.61 29.26 27.19
C LYS A 297 -10.33 28.50 27.51
N ILE A 298 -10.36 27.21 27.21
CA ILE A 298 -9.23 26.28 27.40
C ILE A 298 -8.81 25.73 26.04
N ILE A 299 -7.54 25.90 25.72
CA ILE A 299 -6.89 25.35 24.53
C ILE A 299 -5.73 24.49 25.01
N ARG A 300 -5.72 23.21 24.64
CA ARG A 300 -4.65 22.28 24.98
C ARG A 300 -4.04 21.73 23.70
N GLU A 301 -2.72 21.76 23.64
CA GLU A 301 -1.93 21.06 22.65
C GLU A 301 -1.23 19.88 23.32
N GLU A 302 -1.29 18.73 22.69
CA GLU A 302 -0.62 17.51 23.12
C GLU A 302 0.16 16.95 21.95
N ILE A 303 1.48 16.96 22.09
CA ILE A 303 2.39 16.37 21.14
C ILE A 303 2.91 15.07 21.73
N VAL A 304 2.65 13.95 21.06
CA VAL A 304 3.15 12.63 21.45
C VAL A 304 4.40 12.26 20.65
N SER A 305 5.28 11.45 21.23
CA SER A 305 6.52 11.04 20.57
C SER A 305 6.28 10.15 19.35
N TYR A 306 5.29 9.26 19.44
CA TYR A 306 5.01 8.23 18.44
C TYR A 306 3.52 8.12 18.12
N GLY A 307 3.19 7.93 16.85
CA GLY A 307 1.82 7.70 16.41
C GLY A 307 1.54 7.99 14.94
N HIS A 308 2.45 8.66 14.22
CA HIS A 308 2.25 9.18 12.86
C HIS A 308 0.91 9.94 12.74
N VAL A 309 0.27 9.97 11.57
CA VAL A 309 -1.10 10.51 11.37
C VAL A 309 -2.15 9.75 12.21
N ARG A 310 -1.81 8.58 12.74
CA ARG A 310 -2.69 7.64 13.44
C ARG A 310 -2.49 7.71 14.96
N VAL A 311 -2.33 8.93 15.50
CA VAL A 311 -2.21 9.12 16.96
C VAL A 311 -3.34 8.34 17.63
N LYS A 312 -2.98 7.24 18.31
CA LYS A 312 -3.96 6.37 18.95
C LYS A 312 -4.52 7.16 20.13
N LEU A 313 -5.77 7.60 20.02
CA LEU A 313 -6.52 8.30 21.07
C LEU A 313 -6.68 7.48 22.37
N HIS A 314 -6.23 6.22 22.39
CA HIS A 314 -6.19 5.33 23.57
C HIS A 314 -5.40 5.92 24.76
N GLY A 315 -4.36 6.73 24.53
CA GLY A 315 -3.51 7.26 25.61
C GLY A 315 -4.02 8.54 26.29
N VAL A 316 -4.64 9.43 25.51
CA VAL A 316 -4.98 10.81 25.94
C VAL A 316 -6.09 10.86 27.00
N VAL A 317 -6.97 9.85 27.02
CA VAL A 317 -8.11 9.79 27.95
C VAL A 317 -7.72 9.23 29.32
N SER A 318 -6.63 8.46 29.42
CA SER A 318 -6.22 7.79 30.66
C SER A 318 -5.35 8.65 31.59
N GLU A 319 -4.68 9.70 31.11
CA GLU A 319 -3.70 10.45 31.91
C GLU A 319 -4.27 11.65 32.68
N ASN A 320 -5.51 12.06 32.44
CA ASN A 320 -6.10 13.25 33.06
C ASN A 320 -6.57 13.08 34.52
N HIS A 321 -6.18 12.04 35.25
CA HIS A 321 -6.61 11.81 36.64
C HIS A 321 -5.49 11.60 37.67
N LYS A 322 -4.22 11.87 37.33
CA LYS A 322 -3.16 11.99 38.34
C LYS A 322 -2.84 13.46 38.62
N GLY A 323 -3.80 14.16 39.20
CA GLY A 323 -3.61 15.56 39.57
C GLY A 323 -4.64 16.08 40.56
N ARG A 324 -4.25 16.04 41.85
CA ARG A 324 -4.68 16.89 42.98
C ARG A 324 -5.78 16.35 43.92
N ALA A 325 -5.35 15.87 45.09
CA ALA A 325 -5.80 16.35 46.41
C ALA A 325 -5.04 15.59 47.53
N THR A 326 -3.97 16.20 48.05
CA THR A 326 -3.42 15.86 49.37
C THR A 326 -4.24 16.60 50.42
N GLU A 327 -5.27 15.95 50.96
CA GLU A 327 -5.84 16.32 52.26
C GLU A 327 -6.07 15.05 53.07
N THR A 328 -5.32 14.96 54.16
CA THR A 328 -5.40 13.97 55.23
C THR A 328 -6.72 14.04 55.98
N MET A 329 -7.28 12.90 56.40
CA MET A 329 -7.96 12.58 57.70
C MET A 329 -8.81 11.29 57.56
N PRO A 330 -9.27 10.61 58.65
CA PRO A 330 -8.61 9.45 59.23
C PRO A 330 -9.45 8.15 59.13
N THR A 331 -8.82 7.01 59.42
CA THR A 331 -9.44 5.69 59.56
C THR A 331 -10.43 5.61 60.73
N PRO A 332 -11.47 4.77 60.61
CA PRO A 332 -11.99 3.99 61.75
C PRO A 332 -12.06 2.47 61.47
N PRO A 333 -12.24 1.64 62.52
CA PRO A 333 -11.60 0.33 62.61
C PRO A 333 -12.52 -0.87 62.31
N ALA A 334 -11.84 -2.03 62.22
CA ALA A 334 -12.33 -3.39 62.03
C ALA A 334 -13.38 -3.85 63.06
N HIS A 335 -14.27 -4.75 62.60
CA HIS A 335 -14.76 -6.00 63.23
C HIS A 335 -15.92 -6.50 62.35
N PHE A 336 -15.92 -7.73 61.80
CA PHE A 336 -16.40 -8.92 62.50
C PHE A 336 -16.04 -10.19 61.72
N LYS A 337 -15.74 -11.25 62.50
CA LYS A 337 -15.47 -12.63 62.10
C LYS A 337 -16.70 -13.31 61.49
N HIS A 338 -16.49 -14.30 60.62
CA HIS A 338 -17.12 -15.62 60.78
C HIS A 338 -16.29 -16.75 60.14
N HIS A 339 -16.06 -17.77 60.96
CA HIS A 339 -15.48 -19.07 60.64
C HIS A 339 -16.40 -19.89 59.70
N PHE A 340 -15.80 -20.73 58.86
CA PHE A 340 -16.15 -22.16 58.82
C PHE A 340 -14.93 -23.00 58.41
N VAL A 341 -14.72 -24.09 59.16
CA VAL A 341 -13.59 -25.04 59.15
C VAL A 341 -13.98 -26.27 58.29
N PRO A 342 -12.99 -27.05 57.79
CA PRO A 342 -13.11 -27.92 56.63
C PRO A 342 -13.41 -29.38 57.00
N SER A 343 -13.73 -30.20 56.00
CA SER A 343 -13.74 -31.66 56.15
C SER A 343 -12.61 -32.30 55.34
N THR A 344 -11.87 -33.12 56.08
CA THR A 344 -10.72 -33.95 55.74
C THR A 344 -11.14 -35.23 55.01
N ASN A 345 -10.26 -35.76 54.16
CA ASN A 345 -9.96 -37.20 54.22
C ASN A 345 -8.51 -37.50 53.80
N THR A 346 -7.87 -38.19 54.72
CA THR A 346 -6.51 -38.74 54.85
C THR A 346 -6.22 -39.89 53.86
N CYS A 347 -5.08 -39.86 53.13
CA CYS A 347 -3.81 -40.60 53.34
C CYS A 347 -3.83 -42.10 52.93
N PRO A 348 -2.69 -42.83 52.75
CA PRO A 348 -1.26 -42.43 52.82
C PRO A 348 -0.27 -43.10 51.82
N ALA A 349 1.01 -42.74 51.98
CA ALA A 349 2.23 -43.58 51.87
C ALA A 349 2.74 -43.98 50.46
N GLN A 350 4.03 -44.02 50.13
CA GLN A 350 5.29 -44.14 50.89
C GLN A 350 6.46 -43.72 49.93
N SER A 351 7.41 -42.86 50.36
CA SER A 351 8.80 -43.21 50.80
C SER A 351 9.75 -43.58 49.64
N GLN A 352 10.99 -43.09 49.45
CA GLN A 352 12.11 -42.70 50.33
C GLN A 352 13.11 -41.88 49.47
N ASN A 353 13.58 -40.72 49.96
CA ASN A 353 14.90 -40.45 50.60
C ASN A 353 16.16 -40.52 49.70
N ASN A 354 16.84 -39.36 49.59
CA ASN A 354 18.23 -39.04 49.96
C ASN A 354 18.97 -38.19 48.90
N THR A 355 19.08 -36.87 49.10
CA THR A 355 20.14 -36.08 49.80
C THR A 355 21.34 -35.73 48.90
N MET A 356 21.50 -34.43 48.58
CA MET A 356 22.51 -33.46 49.10
C MET A 356 23.85 -33.54 48.32
N ALA A 357 24.56 -32.48 47.92
CA ALA A 357 24.48 -31.03 48.11
C ALA A 357 25.47 -30.31 47.13
N ASP A 358 25.27 -28.98 47.01
CA ASP A 358 26.21 -27.89 46.68
C ASP A 358 27.01 -27.94 45.36
N ASP A 359 27.28 -26.84 44.63
CA ASP A 359 27.24 -25.42 44.97
C ASP A 359 27.26 -24.54 43.69
N SER A 360 26.88 -23.26 43.86
CA SER A 360 27.35 -22.09 43.09
C SER A 360 26.78 -21.75 41.68
N THR A 361 25.73 -20.91 41.71
CA THR A 361 25.62 -19.54 41.17
C THR A 361 25.83 -19.15 39.69
N ALA A 362 24.83 -18.38 39.23
CA ALA A 362 24.79 -17.31 38.20
C ALA A 362 24.83 -17.76 36.72
N GLY A 363 23.75 -17.68 35.93
CA GLY A 363 22.89 -16.51 35.64
C GLY A 363 23.20 -16.07 34.19
N GLY A 364 22.31 -15.76 33.25
CA GLY A 364 20.87 -15.79 33.07
C GLY A 364 20.64 -15.45 31.58
N SER A 365 19.74 -16.14 30.89
CA SER A 365 19.37 -15.85 29.49
C SER A 365 17.93 -16.30 29.21
N THR A 366 16.96 -15.64 29.83
CA THR A 366 15.52 -15.84 29.60
C THR A 366 14.95 -14.66 28.82
N ALA A 367 15.36 -14.50 27.56
CA ALA A 367 14.73 -13.53 26.65
C ALA A 367 14.60 -14.01 25.19
N LYS A 368 15.02 -15.24 24.83
CA LYS A 368 15.01 -15.72 23.43
C LYS A 368 14.02 -16.84 23.10
N GLN A 369 13.36 -17.45 24.08
CA GLN A 369 12.48 -18.62 23.84
C GLN A 369 10.98 -18.32 23.58
N LYS A 370 10.50 -17.09 23.83
CA LYS A 370 9.05 -16.78 23.75
C LYS A 370 8.43 -16.74 22.34
N ALA A 371 9.21 -16.81 21.28
CA ALA A 371 8.69 -16.70 19.91
C ALA A 371 8.20 -18.03 19.31
N ALA A 372 8.65 -19.18 19.85
CA ALA A 372 8.28 -20.51 19.37
C ALA A 372 6.99 -21.03 20.02
N GLU A 373 6.75 -20.69 21.29
CA GLU A 373 5.60 -21.19 22.06
C GLU A 373 4.25 -20.58 21.62
N GLN A 374 4.20 -19.31 21.16
CA GLN A 374 2.95 -18.65 20.77
C GLN A 374 2.27 -19.20 19.49
N VAL A 375 2.82 -20.24 18.87
CA VAL A 375 2.18 -20.94 17.74
C VAL A 375 1.34 -22.12 18.23
N ILE A 376 1.49 -22.55 19.49
CA ILE A 376 0.91 -23.76 20.04
C ILE A 376 0.16 -23.40 21.32
N GLU A 377 -1.05 -22.85 21.18
CA GLU A 377 -2.12 -22.92 22.21
C GLU A 377 -3.39 -22.21 21.67
N GLU A 378 -4.46 -22.96 21.45
CA GLU A 378 -5.82 -22.50 21.78
C GLU A 378 -6.09 -22.96 23.22
N PRO A 379 -6.84 -22.19 24.04
CA PRO A 379 -8.23 -22.58 24.25
C PRO A 379 -9.20 -21.44 24.68
N ASN A 380 -10.47 -21.83 24.80
CA ASN A 380 -11.60 -21.21 25.51
C ASN A 380 -11.26 -20.18 26.64
N ALA A 381 -12.11 -19.16 26.77
CA ALA A 381 -12.17 -18.00 27.70
C ALA A 381 -11.95 -18.26 29.23
N PRO A 382 -11.99 -17.24 30.16
CA PRO A 382 -11.50 -15.84 30.23
C PRO A 382 -10.71 -15.45 31.55
N ASN A 383 -10.22 -14.20 31.63
CA ASN A 383 -9.95 -13.30 32.81
C ASN A 383 -8.59 -13.22 33.57
N SER A 384 -8.00 -11.99 33.52
CA SER A 384 -7.32 -11.11 34.51
C SER A 384 -6.34 -11.61 35.61
N GLN A 385 -5.08 -11.11 35.61
CA GLN A 385 -4.54 -10.03 36.52
C GLN A 385 -2.98 -9.86 36.48
N ASN A 386 -2.55 -8.60 36.45
CA ASN A 386 -1.27 -7.86 36.74
C ASN A 386 0.06 -8.56 37.17
N ALA A 387 1.20 -8.07 36.62
CA ALA A 387 2.26 -7.31 37.34
C ALA A 387 3.55 -6.99 36.49
N GLN A 388 3.77 -5.69 36.21
CA GLN A 388 4.91 -4.79 36.51
C GLN A 388 6.43 -5.09 36.30
N VAL A 389 7.16 -4.02 35.91
CA VAL A 389 8.61 -3.60 36.03
C VAL A 389 9.70 -4.37 35.22
N ASP A 390 10.82 -3.82 34.73
CA ASP A 390 11.50 -2.49 34.82
C ASP A 390 12.59 -2.34 33.70
N SER A 391 13.07 -1.10 33.59
CA SER A 391 14.10 -0.36 32.84
C SER A 391 15.49 -0.93 32.50
N GLY A 392 16.20 -0.19 31.62
CA GLY A 392 17.66 -0.17 31.51
C GLY A 392 18.20 0.65 30.31
N ASN A 393 18.47 1.93 30.54
CA ASN A 393 19.14 2.92 29.66
C ASN A 393 20.61 2.58 29.36
N GLU A 394 21.19 3.24 28.34
CA GLU A 394 22.44 4.03 28.51
C GLU A 394 22.68 4.97 27.31
N ASP A 395 23.04 6.21 27.64
CA ASP A 395 23.30 7.40 26.81
C ASP A 395 24.78 7.49 26.36
N GLU A 396 25.10 8.37 25.39
CA GLU A 396 26.12 9.44 25.59
C GLU A 396 26.22 10.44 24.41
N GLU A 397 26.63 11.66 24.76
CA GLU A 397 26.58 12.97 24.07
C GLU A 397 27.78 13.29 23.15
N ASP A 398 27.68 14.34 22.30
CA ASP A 398 28.52 15.55 22.40
C ASP A 398 28.26 16.62 21.29
N ALA A 399 28.48 17.90 21.63
CA ALA A 399 28.36 19.13 20.83
C ALA A 399 29.66 19.99 20.94
N PRO A 400 29.74 21.31 20.65
CA PRO A 400 29.46 22.16 19.47
C PRO A 400 30.63 23.15 19.09
N ALA A 401 30.44 24.09 18.10
CA ALA A 401 30.66 25.57 18.21
C ALA A 401 31.17 26.38 16.95
N ASP A 402 30.63 27.62 16.82
CA ASP A 402 31.10 28.94 16.26
C ASP A 402 31.54 29.16 14.79
N GLY A 403 31.42 30.33 14.12
CA GLY A 403 30.90 31.68 14.43
C GLY A 403 31.46 32.77 13.44
N THR A 404 30.71 33.88 13.24
CA THR A 404 31.09 35.26 12.75
C THR A 404 31.02 35.72 11.28
N ALA A 405 30.80 37.03 11.11
CA ALA A 405 30.24 37.77 9.97
C ALA A 405 31.09 38.98 9.51
N ALA A 406 31.00 39.42 8.23
CA ALA A 406 30.81 40.83 7.79
C ALA A 406 31.11 41.13 6.30
N SER A 407 30.21 41.94 5.68
CA SER A 407 30.47 43.13 4.83
C SER A 407 29.69 43.20 3.49
N SER A 408 28.88 44.27 3.39
CA SER A 408 27.91 44.53 2.34
C SER A 408 28.21 45.86 1.63
N SER A 409 28.85 45.81 0.46
CA SER A 409 28.93 46.99 -0.44
C SER A 409 29.00 46.66 -1.94
N ALA A 410 29.19 45.39 -2.32
CA ALA A 410 29.14 44.94 -3.72
C ALA A 410 27.70 44.72 -4.27
N ALA A 411 26.67 44.74 -3.42
CA ALA A 411 25.30 44.31 -3.75
C ALA A 411 24.49 45.32 -4.59
N LYS A 412 24.87 46.61 -4.64
CA LYS A 412 24.08 47.65 -5.34
C LYS A 412 24.32 47.70 -6.86
N LYS A 413 25.51 47.33 -7.37
CA LYS A 413 25.78 47.25 -8.82
C LYS A 413 25.19 45.98 -9.48
N LYS A 414 25.01 44.88 -8.72
CA LYS A 414 24.38 43.63 -9.21
C LYS A 414 22.86 43.73 -9.45
N LYS A 415 22.15 44.64 -8.76
CA LYS A 415 20.68 44.80 -8.88
C LYS A 415 20.22 45.48 -10.18
N SER A 416 21.04 46.37 -10.75
CA SER A 416 20.71 47.12 -11.98
C SER A 416 20.79 46.26 -13.26
N LYS A 417 21.82 45.40 -13.38
CA LYS A 417 21.92 44.45 -14.51
C LYS A 417 20.82 43.38 -14.49
N ARG A 418 20.35 42.95 -13.30
CA ARG A 418 19.27 41.97 -13.13
C ARG A 418 17.90 42.46 -13.60
N LYS A 419 17.65 43.78 -13.60
CA LYS A 419 16.37 44.37 -14.04
C LYS A 419 16.26 44.47 -15.57
N ARG A 420 17.39 44.72 -16.26
CA ARG A 420 17.46 44.79 -17.74
C ARG A 420 17.36 43.43 -18.43
N ILE A 421 17.82 42.35 -17.79
CA ILE A 421 17.63 40.97 -18.28
C ILE A 421 16.17 40.53 -18.14
N LYS A 422 15.49 40.98 -17.07
CA LYS A 422 14.08 40.63 -16.77
C LYS A 422 13.08 41.24 -17.76
N SER A 423 13.41 42.37 -18.40
CA SER A 423 12.56 42.99 -19.42
C SER A 423 12.81 42.44 -20.83
N ALA A 424 13.93 41.76 -21.08
CA ALA A 424 14.23 41.15 -22.39
C ALA A 424 13.67 39.72 -22.52
N LEU A 425 13.49 39.02 -21.39
CA LEU A 425 12.85 37.70 -21.33
C LEU A 425 11.31 37.75 -21.26
N ALA A 426 10.74 38.93 -21.04
CA ALA A 426 9.30 39.16 -21.01
C ALA A 426 8.90 39.93 -22.29
N GLY A 427 8.79 39.22 -23.41
CA GLY A 427 8.33 39.79 -24.68
C GLY A 427 6.99 40.51 -24.52
N GLY A 428 6.92 41.75 -25.02
CA GLY A 428 5.76 42.64 -24.96
C GLY A 428 4.57 42.13 -25.77
N GLY A 429 3.38 42.54 -25.34
CA GLY A 429 2.08 41.98 -25.74
C GLY A 429 1.45 42.53 -27.02
N GLY A 430 0.32 41.91 -27.36
CA GLY A 430 -0.65 42.30 -28.40
C GLY A 430 -1.74 41.21 -28.55
N SER A 431 -3.00 41.62 -28.54
CA SER A 431 -4.24 40.83 -28.45
C SER A 431 -4.63 40.02 -29.71
N SER A 432 -5.23 38.82 -29.52
CA SER A 432 -6.41 38.28 -30.26
C SER A 432 -6.70 36.82 -29.85
N GLU A 433 -7.95 36.40 -30.03
CA GLU A 433 -8.56 35.13 -29.60
C GLU A 433 -8.08 33.86 -30.34
N ALA A 434 -8.33 32.72 -29.69
CA ALA A 434 -8.55 31.35 -30.22
C ALA A 434 -7.37 30.34 -30.36
N SER A 435 -7.57 29.21 -29.65
CA SER A 435 -7.16 27.82 -29.96
C SER A 435 -5.70 27.34 -29.80
N GLY A 436 -5.55 26.20 -29.11
CA GLY A 436 -4.70 25.06 -29.49
C GLY A 436 -3.16 25.13 -29.36
N SER A 437 -2.63 24.16 -28.61
CA SER A 437 -1.28 23.54 -28.66
C SER A 437 -0.23 23.90 -27.60
N ALA A 438 0.47 22.86 -27.13
CA ALA A 438 1.62 22.91 -26.23
C ALA A 438 2.89 23.41 -26.96
N PRO A 439 3.86 24.01 -26.26
CA PRO A 439 5.06 24.59 -26.89
C PRO A 439 5.93 23.51 -27.55
N SER A 440 6.59 23.89 -28.65
CA SER A 440 7.33 22.96 -29.52
C SER A 440 8.74 22.60 -28.99
N LYS A 441 9.30 21.46 -29.43
CA LYS A 441 10.68 21.00 -29.12
C LYS A 441 11.75 22.06 -29.45
N SER A 442 11.52 22.98 -30.38
CA SER A 442 12.48 24.03 -30.75
C SER A 442 12.54 25.21 -29.77
N ASP A 443 11.48 25.46 -29.01
CA ASP A 443 11.41 26.63 -28.12
C ASP A 443 12.17 26.39 -26.81
N MET A 444 12.24 25.14 -26.34
CA MET A 444 13.00 24.77 -25.15
C MET A 444 14.50 24.60 -25.41
N SER A 445 14.91 24.09 -26.59
CA SER A 445 16.34 23.97 -26.91
C SER A 445 17.01 25.34 -27.05
N LYS A 446 16.28 26.34 -27.57
CA LYS A 446 16.72 27.74 -27.60
C LYS A 446 16.95 28.31 -26.20
N ALA A 447 16.09 27.98 -25.23
CA ALA A 447 16.25 28.45 -23.85
C ALA A 447 17.49 27.88 -23.15
N ILE A 448 17.83 26.61 -23.39
CA ILE A 448 19.05 25.97 -22.85
C ILE A 448 20.30 26.46 -23.61
N SER A 449 20.18 26.76 -24.90
CA SER A 449 21.29 27.26 -25.70
C SER A 449 21.83 28.63 -25.26
N GLY A 450 20.97 29.45 -24.63
CA GLY A 450 21.25 30.83 -24.22
C GLY A 450 21.79 31.04 -22.81
N LEU A 451 22.04 29.98 -22.02
CA LEU A 451 22.64 30.11 -20.68
C LEU A 451 24.13 30.48 -20.77
N SER A 452 24.56 31.47 -19.99
CA SER A 452 25.98 31.90 -19.98
C SER A 452 26.86 30.95 -19.17
N LYS A 453 28.17 30.94 -19.47
CA LYS A 453 29.15 30.06 -18.79
C LYS A 453 29.13 30.20 -17.26
N ASP A 454 28.93 31.41 -16.75
CA ASP A 454 28.88 31.67 -15.30
C ASP A 454 27.62 31.07 -14.64
N GLN A 455 26.49 31.05 -15.34
CA GLN A 455 25.24 30.48 -14.80
C GLN A 455 25.31 28.96 -14.71
N ILE A 456 25.99 28.32 -15.66
CA ILE A 456 26.21 26.87 -15.65
C ILE A 456 27.19 26.49 -14.53
N GLY A 457 28.21 27.32 -14.29
CA GLY A 457 29.12 27.16 -13.15
C GLY A 457 28.43 27.26 -11.78
N GLU A 458 27.44 28.14 -11.61
CA GLU A 458 26.66 28.23 -10.37
C GLU A 458 25.75 27.00 -10.16
N ILE A 459 25.12 26.47 -11.23
CA ILE A 459 24.26 25.27 -11.15
C ILE A 459 25.08 24.03 -10.73
N LEU A 460 26.29 23.87 -11.26
CA LEU A 460 27.19 22.75 -10.94
C LEU A 460 27.74 22.85 -9.50
N LYS A 461 27.97 24.06 -8.98
CA LYS A 461 28.37 24.26 -7.57
C LYS A 461 27.23 23.98 -6.59
N MET A 462 25.98 24.20 -7.01
CA MET A 462 24.81 23.95 -6.18
C MET A 462 24.34 22.49 -6.20
N ASN A 463 24.84 21.67 -7.14
CA ASN A 463 24.47 20.27 -7.24
C ASN A 463 25.71 19.37 -7.46
N PRO A 464 26.37 18.95 -6.37
CA PRO A 464 27.66 18.23 -6.42
C PRO A 464 27.56 16.81 -7.02
N SER A 465 26.36 16.22 -7.10
CA SER A 465 26.11 14.94 -7.77
C SER A 465 26.01 15.14 -9.29
N LEU A 466 25.30 16.16 -9.76
CA LEU A 466 25.24 16.53 -11.18
C LEU A 466 26.62 16.91 -11.72
N ALA A 467 27.44 17.60 -10.91
CA ALA A 467 28.83 17.89 -11.27
C ALA A 467 29.70 16.61 -11.39
N ARG A 468 29.46 15.61 -10.55
CA ARG A 468 30.12 14.29 -10.62
C ARG A 468 29.68 13.50 -11.85
N ASP A 469 28.39 13.48 -12.14
CA ASP A 469 27.83 12.78 -13.32
C ASP A 469 28.30 13.39 -14.65
N LEU A 470 28.60 14.69 -14.67
CA LEU A 470 29.17 15.39 -15.82
C LEU A 470 30.71 15.29 -15.91
N GLY A 471 31.36 14.68 -14.91
CA GLY A 471 32.80 14.45 -14.84
C GLY A 471 33.63 15.64 -14.36
N VAL A 472 33.05 16.55 -13.59
CA VAL A 472 33.75 17.73 -13.05
C VAL A 472 34.13 17.45 -11.59
N THR A 473 35.30 16.82 -11.38
CA THR A 473 35.87 16.61 -10.05
C THR A 473 37.27 17.20 -9.98
N GLY A 474 37.47 18.17 -9.08
CA GLY A 474 38.78 18.61 -8.59
C GLY A 474 39.77 19.13 -9.64
N GLY A 475 39.83 20.46 -9.82
CA GLY A 475 40.91 21.14 -10.55
C GLY A 475 40.82 21.08 -12.08
N ASP A 476 40.69 22.24 -12.71
CA ASP A 476 40.94 22.54 -14.13
C ASP A 476 40.19 21.78 -15.24
N VAL A 477 38.96 21.31 -14.99
CA VAL A 477 38.01 21.03 -16.08
C VAL A 477 37.15 22.27 -16.33
N SER A 478 37.32 22.92 -17.49
CA SER A 478 36.66 24.18 -17.79
C SER A 478 35.13 24.00 -17.86
N VAL A 479 34.41 24.90 -17.19
CA VAL A 479 32.93 25.01 -17.17
C VAL A 479 32.30 24.97 -18.58
N ALA A 480 33.08 25.26 -19.62
CA ALA A 480 32.67 25.16 -21.02
C ALA A 480 32.37 23.72 -21.48
N GLN A 481 33.09 22.70 -21.00
CA GLN A 481 32.83 21.30 -21.38
C GLN A 481 31.58 20.73 -20.69
N ALA A 482 31.32 21.13 -19.45
CA ALA A 482 30.12 20.73 -18.72
C ALA A 482 28.84 21.33 -19.35
N ALA A 483 28.92 22.57 -19.84
CA ALA A 483 27.84 23.23 -20.58
C ALA A 483 27.49 22.50 -21.90
N GLU A 484 28.48 21.92 -22.57
CA GLU A 484 28.29 21.21 -23.83
C GLU A 484 27.65 19.84 -23.62
N LYS A 485 28.01 19.13 -22.55
CA LYS A 485 27.39 17.85 -22.15
C LYS A 485 25.93 18.02 -21.71
N LEU A 486 25.62 19.09 -20.97
CA LEU A 486 24.26 19.44 -20.56
C LEU A 486 23.32 19.73 -21.74
N LYS A 487 23.86 20.22 -22.86
CA LYS A 487 23.09 20.41 -24.10
C LYS A 487 22.84 19.12 -24.88
N LYS A 488 23.56 18.03 -24.57
CA LYS A 488 23.46 16.73 -25.25
C LYS A 488 22.55 15.72 -24.53
N LEU A 489 22.22 15.94 -23.25
CA LEU A 489 21.21 15.16 -22.53
C LEU A 489 19.82 15.57 -23.02
N SER A 490 19.11 14.67 -23.71
CA SER A 490 17.80 14.94 -24.31
C SER A 490 16.67 14.56 -23.36
N LEU A 491 15.53 15.26 -23.49
CA LEU A 491 14.30 15.12 -22.69
C LEU A 491 13.74 13.68 -22.61
N GLU A 492 14.14 12.81 -23.53
CA GLU A 492 13.75 11.39 -23.56
C GLU A 492 14.33 10.60 -22.37
N GLU A 493 15.52 10.96 -21.87
CA GLU A 493 16.16 10.35 -20.69
C GLU A 493 15.55 10.85 -19.36
N ILE A 494 14.88 12.01 -19.36
CA ILE A 494 14.19 12.53 -18.15
C ILE A 494 12.78 11.92 -18.03
N LEU A 495 12.15 11.60 -19.16
CA LEU A 495 10.80 11.05 -19.23
C LEU A 495 10.77 9.51 -19.07
N SER A 496 11.83 8.83 -19.48
CA SER A 496 12.05 7.38 -19.26
C SER A 496 12.08 7.02 -17.76
N GLY A 497 12.77 7.82 -16.94
CA GLY A 497 12.80 7.66 -15.49
C GLY A 497 11.47 7.96 -14.77
N LEU A 498 10.57 8.72 -15.41
CA LEU A 498 9.23 9.02 -14.89
C LEU A 498 8.22 7.91 -15.20
N ALA A 499 8.39 7.18 -16.30
CA ALA A 499 7.52 6.06 -16.69
C ALA A 499 7.62 4.84 -15.76
N SER A 500 8.64 4.78 -14.90
CA SER A 500 8.83 3.72 -13.89
C SER A 500 8.18 4.02 -12.52
N SER A 501 7.39 5.10 -12.42
CA SER A 501 6.75 5.55 -11.18
C SER A 501 5.30 5.04 -11.01
N GLY A 502 5.14 3.74 -10.77
CA GLY A 502 3.85 3.13 -10.38
C GLY A 502 3.55 3.25 -8.88
N LYS A 503 2.28 3.06 -8.49
CA LYS A 503 1.70 3.17 -7.12
C LYS A 503 2.43 2.41 -5.97
N ASN A 504 3.47 1.63 -6.26
CA ASN A 504 4.11 0.70 -5.32
C ASN A 504 5.62 0.92 -5.13
N VAL A 505 6.22 2.02 -5.64
CA VAL A 505 7.66 2.27 -5.49
C VAL A 505 7.96 2.94 -4.13
N LYS A 506 8.53 2.19 -3.17
CA LYS A 506 9.19 2.79 -1.98
C LYS A 506 10.56 3.35 -2.34
N ASP A 507 11.08 4.27 -1.52
CA ASP A 507 12.44 4.83 -1.69
C ASP A 507 13.52 3.76 -1.45
N MET A 508 14.65 3.82 -2.17
CA MET A 508 15.76 2.85 -2.08
C MET A 508 16.28 2.69 -0.66
N GLY A 509 16.28 3.78 0.11
CA GLY A 509 16.71 3.83 1.51
C GLY A 509 15.94 2.89 2.44
N GLU A 510 14.71 2.52 2.09
CA GLU A 510 13.87 1.63 2.90
C GLU A 510 14.08 0.14 2.62
N TYR A 511 14.62 -0.23 1.46
CA TYR A 511 14.88 -1.63 1.08
C TYR A 511 16.19 -2.17 1.66
N LYS A 512 16.31 -2.19 2.99
CA LYS A 512 17.52 -2.63 3.73
C LYS A 512 18.08 -3.98 3.26
N PHE A 513 17.21 -4.91 2.86
CA PHE A 513 17.62 -6.21 2.30
C PHE A 513 18.14 -6.08 0.86
N TRP A 514 17.32 -5.55 -0.07
CA TRP A 514 17.64 -5.50 -1.50
C TRP A 514 18.87 -4.66 -1.83
N GLN A 515 19.20 -3.65 -1.00
CA GLN A 515 20.47 -2.90 -1.12
C GLN A 515 21.72 -3.79 -1.04
N THR A 516 21.63 -4.92 -0.34
CA THR A 516 22.73 -5.88 -0.17
C THR A 516 22.77 -6.95 -1.25
N GLN A 517 21.74 -7.01 -2.10
CA GLN A 517 21.59 -8.04 -3.12
C GLN A 517 22.19 -7.58 -4.45
N PRO A 518 22.65 -8.50 -5.30
CA PRO A 518 23.17 -8.19 -6.63
C PRO A 518 22.01 -7.88 -7.59
N VAL A 519 21.33 -6.76 -7.39
CA VAL A 519 20.25 -6.27 -8.26
C VAL A 519 20.52 -4.80 -8.62
N PRO A 520 20.07 -4.33 -9.80
CA PRO A 520 20.24 -2.93 -10.18
C PRO A 520 19.54 -1.99 -9.20
N ARG A 521 20.14 -0.83 -8.93
CA ARG A 521 19.62 0.16 -7.98
C ARG A 521 18.72 1.17 -8.68
N LEU A 522 17.71 1.71 -7.98
CA LEU A 522 16.96 2.86 -8.51
C LEU A 522 17.91 4.07 -8.51
N GLY A 523 18.23 4.60 -9.70
CA GLY A 523 19.20 5.68 -9.92
C GLY A 523 20.46 5.28 -10.70
N ASP A 524 20.68 3.98 -10.97
CA ASP A 524 21.72 3.55 -11.91
C ASP A 524 21.39 4.07 -13.33
N LYS A 525 22.43 4.36 -14.14
CA LYS A 525 22.29 4.88 -15.51
C LYS A 525 21.18 4.15 -16.28
N GLU A 526 20.31 4.89 -16.95
CA GLU A 526 19.15 4.31 -17.66
C GLU A 526 19.56 3.34 -18.78
N LYS A 527 20.74 3.56 -19.35
CA LYS A 527 21.31 2.70 -20.38
C LYS A 527 22.69 2.21 -19.98
N ILE A 528 22.84 0.90 -19.94
CA ILE A 528 24.07 0.19 -19.65
C ILE A 528 24.73 -0.15 -20.98
N GLU A 529 26.03 0.13 -21.11
CA GLU A 529 26.80 -0.13 -22.34
C GLU A 529 26.93 -1.62 -22.64
N LYS A 530 27.03 -2.45 -21.59
CA LYS A 530 27.13 -3.91 -21.69
C LYS A 530 26.28 -4.59 -20.63
N GLU A 531 25.30 -5.38 -21.06
CA GLU A 531 24.49 -6.23 -20.19
C GLU A 531 25.30 -7.44 -19.70
N GLY A 532 25.04 -7.90 -18.49
CA GLY A 532 25.77 -9.02 -17.91
C GLY A 532 25.61 -9.19 -16.40
N PRO A 533 26.30 -10.18 -15.81
CA PRO A 533 26.26 -10.43 -14.36
C PRO A 533 26.73 -9.23 -13.54
N ILE A 534 26.05 -8.97 -12.41
CA ILE A 534 26.41 -7.86 -11.49
C ILE A 534 27.59 -8.26 -10.61
N ARG A 535 27.61 -9.53 -10.17
CA ARG A 535 28.63 -10.08 -9.31
C ARG A 535 29.08 -11.43 -9.83
N GLU A 536 30.39 -11.60 -9.97
CA GLU A 536 31.01 -12.90 -10.16
C GLU A 536 30.93 -13.69 -8.83
N VAL A 537 30.40 -14.90 -8.91
CA VAL A 537 30.25 -15.79 -7.76
C VAL A 537 31.37 -16.82 -7.82
N ASN A 538 32.26 -16.78 -6.83
CA ASN A 538 33.24 -17.84 -6.63
C ASN A 538 32.61 -18.96 -5.80
N LEU A 539 32.49 -20.15 -6.39
CA LEU A 539 31.95 -21.36 -5.77
C LEU A 539 32.63 -21.72 -4.44
N ASP A 540 33.95 -21.52 -4.32
CA ASP A 540 34.70 -21.84 -3.10
C ASP A 540 34.30 -20.97 -1.91
N LEU A 541 33.76 -19.78 -2.18
CA LEU A 541 33.28 -18.83 -1.18
C LEU A 541 31.78 -19.00 -0.86
N VAL A 542 31.07 -19.87 -1.60
CA VAL A 542 29.67 -20.16 -1.32
C VAL A 542 29.60 -21.04 -0.08
N ARG A 543 28.79 -20.61 0.90
CA ARG A 543 28.59 -21.35 2.14
C ARG A 543 28.00 -22.75 1.86
N LYS A 544 28.70 -23.79 2.30
CA LYS A 544 28.27 -25.19 2.15
C LYS A 544 27.13 -25.55 3.09
N GLU A 545 27.14 -24.99 4.30
CA GLU A 545 26.09 -25.18 5.29
C GLU A 545 24.90 -24.24 5.08
N PRO A 546 23.67 -24.63 5.49
CA PRO A 546 22.51 -23.74 5.48
C PRO A 546 22.73 -22.47 6.32
N TYR A 547 22.00 -21.39 6.00
CA TYR A 547 21.99 -20.21 6.85
C TYR A 547 21.38 -20.51 8.23
N PRO A 548 21.92 -19.95 9.33
CA PRO A 548 21.40 -20.18 10.66
C PRO A 548 19.97 -19.65 10.78
N MET A 549 19.11 -20.44 11.41
CA MET A 549 17.73 -20.07 11.72
C MET A 549 17.59 -19.67 13.18
N ALA A 550 16.56 -18.88 13.47
CA ALA A 550 16.16 -18.59 14.84
C ALA A 550 15.73 -19.88 15.56
N GLU A 551 15.95 -19.91 16.88
CA GLU A 551 15.56 -21.02 17.74
C GLU A 551 14.06 -21.35 17.57
N GLY A 552 13.73 -22.63 17.41
CA GLY A 552 12.36 -23.09 17.17
C GLY A 552 11.95 -23.24 15.69
N PHE A 553 12.85 -22.98 14.74
CA PHE A 553 12.62 -23.26 13.32
C PHE A 553 13.75 -24.11 12.72
N GLU A 554 13.40 -24.95 11.76
CA GLU A 554 14.34 -25.80 11.03
C GLU A 554 14.08 -25.77 9.52
N TRP A 555 15.17 -25.87 8.76
CA TRP A 555 15.09 -26.03 7.31
C TRP A 555 14.59 -27.42 6.95
N VAL A 556 13.75 -27.49 5.94
CA VAL A 556 13.34 -28.75 5.32
C VAL A 556 13.43 -28.62 3.81
N THR A 557 13.84 -29.69 3.13
CA THR A 557 13.73 -29.83 1.68
C THR A 557 12.45 -30.60 1.40
N ILE A 558 11.52 -29.98 0.68
CA ILE A 558 10.20 -30.55 0.40
C ILE A 558 10.26 -31.46 -0.83
N ASP A 559 9.73 -32.67 -0.69
CA ASP A 559 9.56 -33.60 -1.80
C ASP A 559 8.15 -33.48 -2.41
N ILE A 560 8.06 -32.84 -3.57
CA ILE A 560 6.79 -32.68 -4.30
C ILE A 560 6.29 -34.01 -4.89
N GLN A 561 7.14 -35.04 -4.99
CA GLN A 561 6.71 -36.37 -5.38
C GLN A 561 6.00 -37.11 -4.24
N ASN A 562 6.24 -36.71 -2.99
CA ASN A 562 5.54 -37.23 -1.81
C ASN A 562 4.17 -36.55 -1.67
N PRO A 563 3.05 -37.30 -1.76
CA PRO A 563 1.71 -36.74 -1.68
C PRO A 563 1.40 -35.96 -0.39
N GLU A 564 1.97 -36.37 0.74
CA GLU A 564 1.73 -35.69 2.03
C GLU A 564 2.45 -34.34 2.09
N GLU A 565 3.71 -34.28 1.65
CA GLU A 565 4.47 -33.03 1.62
C GLU A 565 3.92 -32.05 0.59
N LEU A 566 3.45 -32.55 -0.56
CA LEU A 566 2.72 -31.76 -1.54
C LEU A 566 1.42 -31.18 -0.96
N ARG A 567 0.68 -31.98 -0.18
CA ARG A 567 -0.53 -31.53 0.53
C ARG A 567 -0.20 -30.42 1.54
N GLU A 568 0.91 -30.52 2.26
CA GLU A 568 1.34 -29.45 3.18
C GLU A 568 1.67 -28.13 2.45
N VAL A 569 2.37 -28.19 1.31
CA VAL A 569 2.63 -27.01 0.49
C VAL A 569 1.32 -26.41 -0.03
N PHE A 570 0.41 -27.26 -0.51
CA PHE A 570 -0.92 -26.85 -0.93
C PHE A 570 -1.67 -26.13 0.20
N GLU A 571 -1.73 -26.70 1.40
CA GLU A 571 -2.42 -26.10 2.54
C GLU A 571 -1.81 -24.78 2.98
N LEU A 572 -0.48 -24.68 2.96
CA LEU A 572 0.23 -23.44 3.28
C LEU A 572 -0.07 -22.33 2.27
N LEU A 573 -0.02 -22.66 0.96
CA LEU A 573 -0.34 -21.72 -0.10
C LEU A 573 -1.82 -21.33 -0.03
N HIS A 574 -2.72 -22.29 0.09
CA HIS A 574 -4.14 -22.03 0.21
C HIS A 574 -4.45 -21.13 1.42
N GLY A 575 -3.91 -21.41 2.61
CA GLY A 575 -4.21 -20.60 3.81
C GLY A 575 -3.56 -19.21 3.84
N HIS A 576 -2.43 -19.03 3.14
CA HIS A 576 -1.52 -17.90 3.41
C HIS A 576 -0.85 -17.27 2.18
N TYR A 577 -1.21 -17.66 0.96
CA TYR A 577 -0.67 -17.04 -0.26
C TYR A 577 -1.44 -15.78 -0.65
N VAL A 578 -1.18 -15.28 -1.87
CA VAL A 578 -1.73 -14.02 -2.40
C VAL A 578 -3.26 -13.99 -2.28
N GLU A 579 -3.75 -12.92 -1.67
CA GLU A 579 -5.17 -12.56 -1.55
C GLU A 579 -5.36 -11.26 -2.32
N ASP A 580 -6.55 -11.06 -2.89
CA ASP A 580 -6.93 -9.76 -3.42
C ASP A 580 -7.06 -8.73 -2.28
N ASP A 581 -6.98 -7.45 -2.63
CA ASP A 581 -6.96 -6.34 -1.65
C ASP A 581 -8.23 -6.29 -0.76
N GLU A 582 -9.31 -6.92 -1.22
CA GLU A 582 -10.61 -7.03 -0.52
C GLU A 582 -10.81 -8.39 0.17
N ALA A 583 -9.86 -9.33 0.04
CA ALA A 583 -9.91 -10.71 0.54
C ALA A 583 -11.19 -11.48 0.12
N MET A 584 -11.73 -11.21 -1.07
CA MET A 584 -12.85 -11.94 -1.65
C MET A 584 -12.41 -13.21 -2.37
N PHE A 585 -11.19 -13.21 -2.92
CA PHE A 585 -10.63 -14.28 -3.72
C PHE A 585 -9.26 -14.73 -3.22
N ARG A 586 -9.03 -16.03 -3.29
CA ARG A 586 -7.78 -16.65 -2.88
C ARG A 586 -7.35 -17.68 -3.90
N PHE A 587 -6.10 -17.63 -4.33
CA PHE A 587 -5.59 -18.62 -5.27
C PHE A 587 -5.68 -20.03 -4.69
N ASN A 588 -6.22 -20.93 -5.51
CA ASN A 588 -6.38 -22.33 -5.20
C ASN A 588 -5.53 -23.16 -6.17
N TYR A 589 -4.22 -23.21 -5.92
CA TYR A 589 -3.30 -24.03 -6.69
C TYR A 589 -3.57 -25.50 -6.42
N SER A 590 -4.10 -26.25 -7.38
CA SER A 590 -4.33 -27.68 -7.16
C SER A 590 -3.00 -28.44 -6.96
N PRO A 591 -3.00 -29.59 -6.26
CA PRO A 591 -1.82 -30.45 -6.18
C PRO A 591 -1.29 -30.86 -7.56
N SER A 592 -2.17 -31.08 -8.54
CA SER A 592 -1.78 -31.37 -9.92
C SER A 592 -1.07 -30.20 -10.59
N PHE A 593 -1.53 -28.97 -10.36
CA PHE A 593 -0.88 -27.76 -10.86
C PHE A 593 0.50 -27.57 -10.22
N LEU A 594 0.61 -27.71 -8.90
CA LEU A 594 1.89 -27.59 -8.19
C LEU A 594 2.89 -28.64 -8.67
N LYS A 595 2.44 -29.88 -8.90
CA LYS A 595 3.29 -30.94 -9.45
C LYS A 595 3.76 -30.61 -10.87
N TRP A 596 2.87 -30.11 -11.72
CA TRP A 596 3.22 -29.66 -13.08
C TRP A 596 4.20 -28.48 -13.06
N ALA A 597 3.98 -27.48 -12.20
CA ALA A 597 4.82 -26.29 -12.12
C ALA A 597 6.20 -26.56 -11.49
N LEU A 598 6.29 -27.39 -10.46
CA LEU A 598 7.51 -27.58 -9.67
C LEU A 598 8.41 -28.71 -10.21
N LEU A 599 7.87 -29.67 -10.97
CA LEU A 599 8.61 -30.79 -11.53
C LEU A 599 8.98 -30.57 -13.01
N SER A 600 9.39 -29.35 -13.37
CA SER A 600 9.87 -29.08 -14.73
C SER A 600 11.14 -29.88 -15.06
N PRO A 601 11.45 -30.15 -16.34
CA PRO A 601 12.67 -30.86 -16.70
C PRO A 601 13.93 -30.22 -16.08
N GLY A 602 14.73 -31.04 -15.40
CA GLY A 602 15.92 -30.58 -14.67
C GLY A 602 15.67 -30.08 -13.25
N TRP A 603 14.42 -30.11 -12.75
CA TRP A 603 14.08 -29.72 -11.38
C TRP A 603 15.01 -30.37 -10.35
N GLN A 604 15.29 -29.62 -9.29
CA GLN A 604 16.15 -30.06 -8.21
C GLN A 604 15.34 -30.09 -6.93
N LYS A 605 15.27 -31.26 -6.28
CA LYS A 605 14.59 -31.41 -4.98
C LYS A 605 15.07 -30.37 -3.96
N GLU A 606 16.38 -30.10 -3.94
CA GLU A 606 16.97 -29.11 -3.04
C GLU A 606 16.48 -27.67 -3.24
N TRP A 607 15.87 -27.35 -4.38
CA TRP A 607 15.33 -26.02 -4.67
C TRP A 607 13.89 -25.84 -4.20
N HIS A 608 13.29 -26.84 -3.57
CA HIS A 608 12.01 -26.74 -2.88
C HIS A 608 12.25 -26.56 -1.38
N VAL A 609 12.45 -25.30 -0.97
CA VAL A 609 12.91 -24.96 0.37
C VAL A 609 11.71 -24.63 1.26
N GLY A 610 11.54 -25.41 2.32
CA GLY A 610 10.54 -25.19 3.35
C GLY A 610 11.15 -24.81 4.69
N LEU A 611 10.33 -24.23 5.56
CA LEU A 611 10.65 -23.99 6.96
C LEU A 611 9.58 -24.64 7.84
N ARG A 612 10.00 -25.50 8.77
CA ARG A 612 9.11 -26.12 9.77
C ARG A 612 9.36 -25.49 11.15
N ALA A 613 8.30 -25.38 11.93
CA ALA A 613 8.43 -25.08 13.36
C ALA A 613 8.87 -26.35 14.08
N THR A 614 9.97 -26.30 14.84
CA THR A 614 10.61 -27.48 15.43
C THR A 614 9.69 -28.23 16.41
N GLN A 615 8.86 -27.51 17.17
CA GLN A 615 7.96 -28.10 18.17
C GLN A 615 6.73 -28.78 17.53
N SER A 616 6.05 -28.12 16.59
CA SER A 616 4.82 -28.66 15.97
C SER A 616 5.06 -29.43 14.68
N ARG A 617 6.28 -29.38 14.14
CA ARG A 617 6.68 -29.89 12.82
C ARG A 617 5.88 -29.33 11.64
N LYS A 618 5.02 -28.33 11.86
CA LYS A 618 4.16 -27.74 10.83
C LYS A 618 4.97 -26.88 9.85
N LEU A 619 4.66 -26.98 8.56
CA LEU A 619 5.25 -26.12 7.53
C LEU A 619 4.72 -24.68 7.66
N VAL A 620 5.62 -23.71 7.80
CA VAL A 620 5.28 -22.31 8.06
C VAL A 620 5.80 -21.32 7.02
N ALA A 621 6.72 -21.75 6.16
CA ALA A 621 7.14 -20.99 4.99
C ALA A 621 7.64 -21.91 3.88
N PHE A 622 7.55 -21.45 2.63
CA PHE A 622 8.01 -22.19 1.46
C PHE A 622 8.48 -21.21 0.38
N ILE A 623 9.51 -21.60 -0.37
CA ILE A 623 10.00 -20.92 -1.57
C ILE A 623 10.53 -21.98 -2.53
N SER A 624 10.29 -21.79 -3.83
CA SER A 624 10.72 -22.75 -4.85
C SER A 624 11.49 -22.09 -5.97
N ALA A 625 12.37 -22.86 -6.60
CA ALA A 625 12.98 -22.50 -7.87
C ALA A 625 13.00 -23.69 -8.83
N ILE A 626 12.95 -23.41 -10.12
CA ILE A 626 13.10 -24.39 -11.21
C ILE A 626 14.18 -23.89 -12.21
N PRO A 627 14.89 -24.78 -12.92
CA PRO A 627 15.88 -24.35 -13.90
C PRO A 627 15.20 -23.79 -15.15
N VAL A 628 15.81 -22.77 -15.74
CA VAL A 628 15.37 -22.19 -17.02
C VAL A 628 16.56 -21.63 -17.79
N GLN A 629 16.65 -21.98 -19.08
CA GLN A 629 17.55 -21.30 -20.01
C GLN A 629 16.86 -20.03 -20.52
N LEU A 630 17.41 -18.88 -20.13
CA LEU A 630 16.79 -17.59 -20.37
C LEU A 630 17.65 -16.76 -21.32
N ARG A 631 17.14 -16.51 -22.53
CA ARG A 631 17.78 -15.60 -23.48
C ARG A 631 17.39 -14.18 -23.14
N VAL A 632 18.38 -13.34 -22.85
CA VAL A 632 18.26 -11.89 -22.71
C VAL A 632 19.06 -11.24 -23.85
N ARG A 633 18.34 -10.81 -24.89
CA ARG A 633 18.88 -10.29 -26.15
C ARG A 633 19.82 -11.31 -26.82
N GLU A 634 21.12 -11.03 -26.79
CA GLU A 634 22.18 -11.87 -27.37
C GLU A 634 22.75 -12.88 -26.36
N ASN A 635 22.49 -12.70 -25.06
CA ASN A 635 23.05 -13.54 -24.00
C ASN A 635 22.08 -14.64 -23.59
N VAL A 636 22.55 -15.88 -23.51
CA VAL A 636 21.78 -17.01 -22.96
C VAL A 636 22.28 -17.30 -21.55
N LEU A 637 21.38 -17.26 -20.58
CA LEU A 637 21.66 -17.40 -19.16
C LEU A 637 21.11 -18.74 -18.66
N SER A 638 21.99 -19.55 -18.06
CA SER A 638 21.53 -20.66 -17.22
C SER A 638 21.09 -20.08 -15.89
N SER A 639 19.76 -19.98 -15.72
CA SER A 639 19.14 -19.27 -14.61
C SER A 639 18.10 -20.13 -13.90
N SER A 640 17.63 -19.66 -12.75
CA SER A 640 16.50 -20.28 -12.05
C SER A 640 15.26 -19.37 -12.09
N GLU A 641 14.09 -19.91 -12.36
CA GLU A 641 12.82 -19.21 -12.15
C GLU A 641 12.36 -19.43 -10.71
N VAL A 642 12.20 -18.34 -9.96
CA VAL A 642 11.78 -18.38 -8.54
C VAL A 642 10.30 -18.04 -8.42
N ASN A 643 9.52 -18.93 -7.80
CA ASN A 643 8.08 -18.75 -7.61
C ASN A 643 7.58 -19.40 -6.29
N PHE A 644 6.28 -19.26 -5.99
CA PHE A 644 5.58 -19.86 -4.84
C PHE A 644 6.14 -19.48 -3.46
N MET A 645 6.66 -18.25 -3.33
CA MET A 645 7.18 -17.75 -2.05
C MET A 645 6.05 -17.40 -1.08
N VAL A 646 5.93 -18.15 0.01
CA VAL A 646 4.88 -17.98 1.01
C VAL A 646 5.44 -17.99 2.43
N VAL A 647 4.88 -17.12 3.28
CA VAL A 647 5.13 -17.11 4.72
C VAL A 647 3.78 -17.08 5.42
N HIS A 648 3.60 -17.99 6.38
CA HIS A 648 2.40 -18.07 7.21
C HIS A 648 2.06 -16.71 7.82
N LYS A 649 0.78 -16.30 7.77
CA LYS A 649 0.33 -14.93 8.11
C LYS A 649 0.84 -14.44 9.48
N LYS A 650 0.79 -15.29 10.52
CA LYS A 650 1.28 -14.98 11.88
C LYS A 650 2.79 -14.69 11.99
N LEU A 651 3.57 -15.07 10.98
CA LEU A 651 5.03 -14.87 10.94
C LEU A 651 5.45 -13.77 9.95
N ARG A 652 4.49 -13.10 9.30
CA ARG A 652 4.76 -11.94 8.44
C ARG A 652 5.34 -10.80 9.30
N SER A 653 6.08 -9.90 8.66
CA SER A 653 6.82 -8.80 9.31
C SER A 653 7.98 -9.21 10.25
N LYS A 654 8.26 -10.51 10.43
CA LYS A 654 9.41 -11.02 11.20
C LYS A 654 10.72 -11.18 10.40
N ARG A 655 10.78 -10.60 9.18
CA ARG A 655 11.95 -10.67 8.28
C ARG A 655 12.43 -12.09 7.91
N LEU A 656 11.52 -13.06 7.85
CA LEU A 656 11.83 -14.41 7.37
C LEU A 656 12.09 -14.47 5.86
N THR A 657 11.42 -13.62 5.07
CA THR A 657 11.57 -13.58 3.60
C THR A 657 13.01 -13.35 3.13
N PRO A 658 13.77 -12.36 3.65
CA PRO A 658 15.21 -12.24 3.39
C PRO A 658 16.03 -13.50 3.63
N VAL A 659 15.67 -14.29 4.65
CA VAL A 659 16.41 -15.51 5.02
C VAL A 659 16.10 -16.64 4.03
N LEU A 660 14.82 -16.78 3.63
CA LEU A 660 14.39 -17.71 2.58
C LEU A 660 15.08 -17.42 1.24
N ILE A 661 15.12 -16.14 0.83
CA ILE A 661 15.80 -15.73 -0.41
C ILE A 661 17.29 -16.07 -0.35
N LYS A 662 17.97 -15.76 0.77
CA LYS A 662 19.39 -16.11 0.93
C LYS A 662 19.64 -17.61 0.85
N GLU A 663 18.76 -18.43 1.44
CA GLU A 663 18.93 -19.88 1.43
C GLU A 663 18.68 -20.48 0.03
N ILE A 664 17.62 -20.08 -0.68
CA ILE A 664 17.41 -20.57 -2.06
C ILE A 664 18.56 -20.11 -2.98
N THR A 665 19.03 -18.86 -2.86
CA THR A 665 20.19 -18.37 -3.62
C THR A 665 21.44 -19.20 -3.33
N ARG A 666 21.70 -19.55 -2.06
CA ARG A 666 22.83 -20.41 -1.68
C ARG A 666 22.74 -21.79 -2.36
N ARG A 667 21.55 -22.41 -2.37
CA ARG A 667 21.31 -23.72 -3.00
C ARG A 667 21.42 -23.69 -4.52
N CYS A 668 20.94 -22.64 -5.18
CA CYS A 668 21.15 -22.43 -6.62
C CYS A 668 22.64 -22.25 -6.95
N ASN A 669 23.34 -21.40 -6.17
CA ASN A 669 24.77 -21.14 -6.38
C ASN A 669 25.64 -22.40 -6.23
N LEU A 670 25.32 -23.29 -5.26
CA LEU A 670 26.03 -24.56 -5.09
C LEU A 670 25.90 -25.50 -6.29
N ASN A 671 24.81 -25.34 -7.06
CA ASN A 671 24.55 -26.10 -8.28
C ASN A 671 25.00 -25.35 -9.55
N GLY A 672 25.80 -24.29 -9.39
CA GLY A 672 26.36 -23.55 -10.53
C GLY A 672 25.40 -22.58 -11.22
N VAL A 673 24.25 -22.30 -10.62
CA VAL A 673 23.24 -21.35 -11.16
C VAL A 673 23.27 -20.06 -10.35
N TYR A 674 23.63 -18.95 -11.00
CA TYR A 674 23.92 -17.68 -10.32
C TYR A 674 22.97 -16.55 -10.66
N GLN A 675 22.09 -16.73 -11.64
CA GLN A 675 21.08 -15.77 -12.06
C GLN A 675 19.69 -16.36 -11.84
N ALA A 676 18.71 -15.48 -11.62
CA ALA A 676 17.33 -15.89 -11.50
C ALA A 676 16.38 -14.90 -12.16
N ILE A 677 15.23 -15.38 -12.63
CA ILE A 677 14.09 -14.54 -13.01
C ILE A 677 12.99 -14.71 -11.96
N TYR A 678 12.34 -13.61 -11.61
CA TYR A 678 11.19 -13.61 -10.71
C TYR A 678 10.28 -12.44 -11.02
N THR A 679 9.02 -12.57 -10.61
CA THR A 679 8.00 -11.53 -10.75
C THR A 679 7.38 -11.17 -9.42
N ALA A 680 6.86 -9.94 -9.33
CA ALA A 680 6.08 -9.50 -8.18
C ALA A 680 5.05 -8.46 -8.60
N GLY A 681 3.90 -8.45 -7.91
CA GLY A 681 2.89 -7.39 -8.04
C GLY A 681 3.26 -6.09 -7.29
N ILE A 682 4.25 -6.16 -6.40
CA ILE A 682 4.87 -4.99 -5.77
C ILE A 682 6.11 -4.55 -6.55
N VAL A 683 6.43 -3.26 -6.50
CA VAL A 683 7.66 -2.76 -7.11
C VAL A 683 8.84 -3.00 -6.18
N LEU A 684 9.90 -3.61 -6.71
CA LEU A 684 11.19 -3.83 -6.07
C LEU A 684 12.31 -3.14 -6.88
N PRO A 685 13.48 -2.87 -6.31
CA PRO A 685 14.61 -2.34 -7.08
C PRO A 685 15.29 -3.40 -7.95
N LYS A 686 15.50 -3.22 -9.25
CA LYS A 686 14.78 -2.36 -10.22
C LYS A 686 14.16 -3.31 -11.26
N PRO A 687 12.87 -3.16 -11.64
CA PRO A 687 12.28 -4.02 -12.65
C PRO A 687 12.91 -3.72 -14.01
N PHE A 688 13.20 -4.75 -14.80
CA PHE A 688 13.62 -4.57 -16.19
C PHE A 688 12.42 -4.39 -17.11
N SER A 689 11.24 -4.88 -16.72
CA SER A 689 9.99 -4.67 -17.46
C SER A 689 8.78 -4.70 -16.54
N THR A 690 7.66 -4.12 -17.00
CA THR A 690 6.37 -4.12 -16.30
C THR A 690 5.26 -4.40 -17.32
N CYS A 691 4.47 -5.43 -17.05
CA CYS A 691 3.29 -5.79 -17.84
C CYS A 691 2.01 -5.56 -17.03
N ARG A 692 0.88 -5.38 -17.71
CA ARG A 692 -0.43 -5.17 -17.07
C ARG A 692 -1.34 -6.37 -17.28
N TYR A 693 -2.10 -6.75 -16.25
CA TYR A 693 -3.11 -7.79 -16.36
C TYR A 693 -4.36 -7.31 -17.09
N PHE A 694 -4.95 -8.21 -17.86
CA PHE A 694 -6.16 -8.02 -18.62
C PHE A 694 -7.08 -9.22 -18.47
N HIS A 695 -8.39 -8.97 -18.38
CA HIS A 695 -9.41 -9.98 -18.07
C HIS A 695 -10.50 -9.99 -19.15
N ARG A 696 -10.83 -11.18 -19.66
CA ARG A 696 -11.92 -11.40 -20.61
C ARG A 696 -12.97 -12.31 -19.99
N SER A 697 -14.15 -11.77 -19.71
CA SER A 697 -15.25 -12.49 -19.04
C SER A 697 -15.86 -13.57 -19.95
N LEU A 698 -15.76 -14.85 -19.60
CA LEU A 698 -16.41 -15.95 -20.33
C LEU A 698 -17.83 -16.23 -19.80
N ASP A 699 -17.98 -16.15 -18.48
CA ASP A 699 -19.26 -16.14 -17.77
C ASP A 699 -19.41 -14.85 -16.96
N TRP A 700 -19.85 -13.78 -17.63
CA TRP A 700 -19.97 -12.47 -17.00
C TRP A 700 -20.99 -12.46 -15.85
N GLN A 701 -22.06 -13.26 -15.94
CA GLN A 701 -23.11 -13.30 -14.92
C GLN A 701 -22.55 -13.84 -13.60
N LYS A 702 -21.85 -14.97 -13.65
CA LYS A 702 -21.18 -15.53 -12.47
C LYS A 702 -20.14 -14.57 -11.90
N LEU A 703 -19.30 -13.95 -12.75
CA LEU A 703 -18.27 -13.00 -12.31
C LEU A 703 -18.87 -11.75 -11.64
N TYR A 704 -20.05 -11.30 -12.08
CA TYR A 704 -20.77 -10.20 -11.45
C TYR A 704 -21.36 -10.61 -10.09
N GLU A 705 -21.97 -11.79 -9.99
CA GLU A 705 -22.55 -12.31 -8.75
C GLU A 705 -21.52 -12.47 -7.63
N VAL A 706 -20.32 -12.96 -7.95
CA VAL A 706 -19.24 -13.15 -6.97
C VAL A 706 -18.42 -11.89 -6.70
N GLY A 707 -18.75 -10.75 -7.32
CA GLY A 707 -18.05 -9.48 -7.11
C GLY A 707 -16.73 -9.31 -7.90
N PHE A 708 -16.37 -10.25 -8.78
CA PHE A 708 -15.14 -10.18 -9.58
C PHE A 708 -15.22 -9.10 -10.68
N SER A 709 -16.39 -8.89 -11.27
CA SER A 709 -16.58 -7.90 -12.35
C SER A 709 -17.71 -6.94 -12.01
N PRO A 710 -17.44 -5.64 -11.80
CA PRO A 710 -18.50 -4.67 -11.54
C PRO A 710 -19.34 -4.41 -12.80
N CYS A 711 -20.62 -4.07 -12.61
CA CYS A 711 -21.47 -3.61 -13.71
C CYS A 711 -21.16 -2.13 -14.03
N PRO A 712 -20.81 -1.77 -15.27
CA PRO A 712 -20.53 -0.38 -15.61
C PRO A 712 -21.73 0.55 -15.36
N LYS A 713 -21.47 1.77 -14.88
CA LYS A 713 -22.47 2.84 -14.74
C LYS A 713 -23.12 3.06 -16.13
N ASN A 714 -24.43 2.92 -16.24
CA ASN A 714 -25.23 2.94 -17.48
C ASN A 714 -25.29 1.62 -18.29
N SER A 715 -24.96 0.47 -17.70
CA SER A 715 -25.18 -0.83 -18.31
C SER A 715 -26.12 -1.72 -17.48
N LYS A 716 -26.65 -2.77 -18.11
CA LYS A 716 -27.49 -3.78 -17.46
C LYS A 716 -26.80 -5.14 -17.57
N PRO A 717 -26.95 -6.04 -16.57
CA PRO A 717 -26.37 -7.39 -16.61
C PRO A 717 -26.59 -8.14 -17.93
N GLN A 718 -27.84 -8.13 -18.44
CA GLN A 718 -28.21 -8.76 -19.70
C GLN A 718 -27.42 -8.22 -20.91
N TYR A 719 -27.09 -6.92 -20.91
CA TYR A 719 -26.27 -6.32 -21.97
C TYR A 719 -24.83 -6.81 -21.89
N GLN A 720 -24.27 -6.92 -20.68
CA GLN A 720 -22.90 -7.42 -20.51
C GLN A 720 -22.77 -8.89 -20.88
N VAL A 721 -23.75 -9.72 -20.53
CA VAL A 721 -23.82 -11.12 -20.99
C VAL A 721 -23.80 -11.21 -22.51
N ARG A 722 -24.62 -10.39 -23.21
CA ARG A 722 -24.63 -10.32 -24.67
C ARG A 722 -23.32 -9.77 -25.25
N LYS A 723 -22.74 -8.74 -24.64
CA LYS A 723 -21.47 -8.12 -25.05
C LYS A 723 -20.35 -9.15 -25.12
N TYR A 724 -20.30 -10.06 -24.15
CA TYR A 724 -19.23 -11.05 -24.01
C TYR A 724 -19.56 -12.43 -24.59
N GLN A 725 -20.74 -12.60 -25.19
CA GLN A 725 -21.13 -13.83 -25.87
C GLN A 725 -20.10 -14.23 -26.94
N LEU A 726 -19.83 -15.54 -27.00
CA LEU A 726 -18.90 -16.16 -27.94
C LEU A 726 -19.66 -17.16 -28.82
N PRO A 727 -19.19 -17.42 -30.04
CA PRO A 727 -19.71 -18.49 -30.89
C PRO A 727 -19.62 -19.87 -30.22
N GLU A 728 -20.43 -20.83 -30.68
CA GLU A 728 -20.39 -22.21 -30.20
C GLU A 728 -19.24 -23.02 -30.82
N HIS A 729 -18.82 -22.66 -32.04
CA HIS A 729 -17.80 -23.36 -32.83
C HIS A 729 -16.62 -22.47 -33.18
N THR A 730 -15.42 -23.08 -33.14
CA THR A 730 -14.16 -22.46 -33.56
C THR A 730 -14.14 -22.27 -35.08
N ALA A 731 -13.54 -21.19 -35.55
CA ALA A 731 -13.51 -20.81 -36.96
C ALA A 731 -12.26 -21.34 -37.70
N THR A 732 -11.15 -21.56 -37.00
CA THR A 732 -9.89 -22.00 -37.60
C THR A 732 -9.97 -23.47 -38.04
N LYS A 733 -9.77 -23.70 -39.34
CA LYS A 733 -9.79 -25.05 -39.92
C LYS A 733 -8.56 -25.86 -39.48
N GLY A 734 -8.78 -27.09 -39.03
CA GLY A 734 -7.71 -27.99 -38.62
C GLY A 734 -7.20 -27.77 -37.19
N LEU A 735 -7.86 -26.91 -36.41
CA LEU A 735 -7.58 -26.74 -34.99
C LEU A 735 -7.90 -28.03 -34.23
N ARG A 736 -6.91 -28.60 -33.54
CA ARG A 736 -7.02 -29.80 -32.71
C ARG A 736 -6.08 -29.73 -31.51
N PRO A 737 -6.29 -30.54 -30.45
CA PRO A 737 -5.32 -30.67 -29.37
C PRO A 737 -3.94 -31.10 -29.88
N MET A 738 -2.89 -30.61 -29.21
CA MET A 738 -1.51 -31.00 -29.50
C MET A 738 -1.29 -32.47 -29.15
N GLU A 739 -0.55 -33.18 -30.01
CA GLU A 739 -0.18 -34.58 -29.83
C GLU A 739 1.34 -34.72 -29.72
N LEU A 740 1.83 -35.86 -29.23
CA LEU A 740 3.26 -36.12 -29.05
C LEU A 740 4.05 -35.98 -30.38
N LYS A 741 3.43 -36.34 -31.51
CA LYS A 741 4.03 -36.23 -32.85
C LYS A 741 4.26 -34.77 -33.31
N ASP A 742 3.59 -33.81 -32.67
CA ASP A 742 3.68 -32.40 -33.03
C ASP A 742 4.80 -31.66 -32.28
N VAL A 743 5.38 -32.28 -31.24
CA VAL A 743 6.34 -31.64 -30.33
C VAL A 743 7.50 -31.00 -31.09
N ASP A 744 8.10 -31.71 -32.05
CA ASP A 744 9.24 -31.18 -32.81
C ASP A 744 8.84 -29.99 -33.71
N ALA A 745 7.66 -30.03 -34.32
CA ALA A 745 7.16 -28.96 -35.17
C ALA A 745 6.75 -27.72 -34.35
N VAL A 746 6.15 -27.92 -33.18
CA VAL A 746 5.79 -26.84 -32.24
C VAL A 746 7.05 -26.22 -31.64
N LEU A 747 8.05 -27.03 -31.27
CA LEU A 747 9.33 -26.54 -30.75
C LEU A 747 10.04 -25.63 -31.77
N ASP A 748 10.14 -26.05 -33.03
CA ASP A 748 10.72 -25.23 -34.09
C ASP A 748 9.97 -23.89 -34.26
N LEU A 749 8.65 -23.94 -34.38
CA LEU A 749 7.82 -22.76 -34.54
C LEU A 749 7.93 -21.82 -33.33
N LEU A 750 7.88 -22.37 -32.11
CA LEU A 750 7.96 -21.62 -30.86
C LEU A 750 9.32 -20.93 -30.71
N ARG A 751 10.43 -21.63 -30.97
CA ARG A 751 11.77 -21.04 -30.89
C ARG A 751 11.93 -19.88 -31.88
N ARG A 752 11.50 -20.07 -33.14
CA ARG A 752 11.53 -19.01 -34.16
C ARG A 752 10.68 -17.82 -33.75
N TYR A 753 9.48 -18.06 -33.22
CA TYR A 753 8.57 -17.00 -32.78
C TYR A 753 9.12 -16.23 -31.59
N LEU A 754 9.64 -16.95 -30.58
CA LEU A 754 10.19 -16.37 -29.36
C LEU A 754 11.48 -15.60 -29.59
N ALA A 755 12.27 -15.94 -30.62
CA ALA A 755 13.50 -15.23 -30.99
C ALA A 755 13.26 -13.75 -31.33
N ARG A 756 12.02 -13.36 -31.65
CA ARG A 756 11.63 -11.97 -31.92
C ARG A 756 11.59 -11.07 -30.69
N PHE A 757 11.47 -11.66 -29.49
CA PHE A 757 11.36 -10.91 -28.24
C PHE A 757 12.73 -10.65 -27.62
N ASP A 758 12.85 -9.57 -26.85
CA ASP A 758 14.09 -9.20 -26.18
C ASP A 758 14.48 -10.17 -25.08
N ILE A 759 13.49 -10.78 -24.40
CA ILE A 759 13.73 -11.81 -23.39
C ILE A 759 12.77 -12.98 -23.58
N ALA A 760 13.26 -14.20 -23.63
CA ALA A 760 12.44 -15.40 -23.78
C ALA A 760 13.16 -16.65 -23.27
N PRO A 761 12.44 -17.71 -22.87
CA PRO A 761 13.05 -19.00 -22.57
C PRO A 761 13.53 -19.70 -23.84
N GLU A 762 14.61 -20.45 -23.73
CA GLU A 762 15.07 -21.39 -24.77
C GLU A 762 14.55 -22.79 -24.47
N PHE A 763 13.35 -23.08 -24.96
CA PHE A 763 12.72 -24.39 -24.77
C PHE A 763 13.54 -25.53 -25.36
N THR A 764 13.63 -26.63 -24.62
CA THR A 764 14.05 -27.96 -25.05
C THR A 764 12.84 -28.80 -25.47
N LYS A 765 13.09 -29.98 -26.05
CA LYS A 765 12.01 -30.90 -26.45
C LYS A 765 11.23 -31.39 -25.24
N GLU A 766 11.97 -31.75 -24.18
CA GLU A 766 11.45 -32.25 -22.91
C GLU A 766 10.59 -31.18 -22.23
N GLU A 767 11.00 -29.91 -22.29
CA GLU A 767 10.21 -28.80 -21.75
C GLU A 767 8.94 -28.53 -22.56
N VAL A 768 8.98 -28.61 -23.89
CA VAL A 768 7.75 -28.49 -24.71
C VAL A 768 6.77 -29.60 -24.38
N GLU A 769 7.24 -30.84 -24.25
CA GLU A 769 6.41 -31.97 -23.85
C GLU A 769 5.81 -31.76 -22.45
N HIS A 770 6.62 -31.36 -21.47
CA HIS A 770 6.16 -31.14 -20.10
C HIS A 770 5.18 -29.97 -19.97
N TRP A 771 5.47 -28.84 -20.61
CA TRP A 771 4.73 -27.60 -20.44
C TRP A 771 3.50 -27.49 -21.34
N LEU A 772 3.53 -28.04 -22.56
CA LEU A 772 2.50 -27.76 -23.57
C LEU A 772 1.65 -28.99 -23.94
N LEU A 773 2.11 -30.21 -23.67
CA LEU A 773 1.35 -31.43 -23.99
C LEU A 773 0.37 -31.78 -22.86
N HIS A 774 -0.91 -31.97 -23.20
CA HIS A 774 -1.93 -32.40 -22.25
C HIS A 774 -1.87 -33.92 -22.03
N GLN A 775 -1.63 -34.35 -20.79
CA GLN A 775 -1.30 -35.75 -20.44
C GLN A 775 -2.47 -36.76 -20.55
N GLU A 776 -3.71 -36.32 -20.77
CA GLU A 776 -4.86 -37.25 -20.89
C GLU A 776 -4.94 -37.97 -22.26
N ASN A 777 -4.21 -37.51 -23.28
CA ASN A 777 -4.25 -38.08 -24.63
C ASN A 777 -3.18 -39.16 -24.86
N LYS A 778 -3.21 -40.24 -24.09
CA LYS A 778 -2.36 -41.43 -24.32
C LYS A 778 -2.93 -42.43 -25.35
N LEU A 779 -4.05 -42.16 -26.02
CA LEU A 779 -4.65 -43.12 -26.95
C LEU A 779 -5.21 -42.48 -28.24
N GLU A 780 -4.59 -42.92 -29.34
CA GLU A 780 -5.11 -43.30 -30.67
C GLU A 780 -4.26 -42.69 -31.80
N GLU A 781 -3.42 -43.54 -32.36
CA GLU A 781 -2.62 -43.27 -33.55
C GLU A 781 -3.56 -43.28 -34.76
N GLN A 782 -3.97 -42.10 -35.26
CA GLN A 782 -4.68 -41.99 -36.53
C GLN A 782 -3.96 -41.07 -37.54
N ASP A 783 -3.81 -41.67 -38.72
CA ASP A 783 -3.49 -41.23 -40.09
C ASP A 783 -2.16 -40.47 -40.37
N PRO A 784 -1.29 -40.95 -41.29
CA PRO A 784 0.07 -40.42 -41.53
C PRO A 784 0.14 -39.17 -42.42
N SER A 785 -0.95 -38.41 -42.61
CA SER A 785 -0.86 -37.15 -43.35
C SER A 785 -0.36 -36.02 -42.44
N THR A 786 0.95 -35.94 -42.21
CA THR A 786 1.57 -34.85 -41.42
C THR A 786 1.46 -33.53 -42.18
N LYS A 787 0.32 -32.84 -42.03
CA LYS A 787 0.17 -31.44 -42.45
C LYS A 787 1.06 -30.57 -41.57
N LYS A 788 1.84 -29.66 -42.17
CA LYS A 788 2.73 -28.74 -41.46
C LYS A 788 1.95 -27.94 -40.42
N ILE A 789 2.38 -27.96 -39.15
CA ILE A 789 1.83 -27.11 -38.09
C ILE A 789 2.15 -25.65 -38.41
N ARG A 790 1.11 -24.81 -38.45
CA ARG A 790 1.25 -23.37 -38.76
C ARG A 790 1.05 -22.48 -37.55
N ASP A 791 0.28 -22.93 -36.58
CA ASP A 791 -0.15 -22.15 -35.43
C ASP A 791 -0.28 -23.07 -34.23
N PHE A 792 0.02 -22.54 -33.04
CA PHE A 792 -0.36 -23.17 -31.78
C PHE A 792 -0.64 -22.10 -30.73
N PHE A 793 -1.48 -22.43 -29.75
CA PHE A 793 -1.68 -21.63 -28.54
C PHE A 793 -1.94 -22.54 -27.35
N SER A 794 -1.68 -22.04 -26.15
CA SER A 794 -1.86 -22.75 -24.90
C SER A 794 -2.38 -21.81 -23.80
N PHE A 795 -3.06 -22.37 -22.81
CA PHE A 795 -3.47 -21.68 -21.60
C PHE A 795 -3.57 -22.69 -20.45
N TYR A 796 -3.36 -22.24 -19.22
CA TYR A 796 -3.44 -23.09 -18.02
C TYR A 796 -4.61 -22.70 -17.12
N CYS A 797 -5.04 -23.63 -16.29
CA CYS A 797 -6.10 -23.45 -15.32
C CYS A 797 -5.52 -23.00 -13.98
N LEU A 798 -6.01 -21.88 -13.45
CA LEU A 798 -5.77 -21.49 -12.07
C LEU A 798 -7.10 -21.07 -11.44
N GLU A 799 -7.48 -21.79 -10.40
CA GLU A 799 -8.73 -21.58 -9.70
C GLU A 799 -8.55 -20.58 -8.56
N SER A 800 -9.60 -19.81 -8.28
CA SER A 800 -9.67 -18.93 -7.12
C SER A 800 -10.87 -19.31 -6.27
N SER A 801 -10.65 -19.59 -4.99
CA SER A 801 -11.73 -19.83 -4.04
C SER A 801 -12.47 -18.53 -3.74
N VAL A 802 -13.80 -18.59 -3.78
CA VAL A 802 -14.70 -17.47 -3.44
C VAL A 802 -15.05 -17.57 -1.97
N ILE A 803 -14.75 -16.52 -1.21
CA ILE A 803 -14.99 -16.51 0.24
C ILE A 803 -16.42 -16.01 0.50
N ASN A 804 -17.18 -16.74 1.33
CA ASN A 804 -18.52 -16.35 1.83
C ASN A 804 -19.64 -16.17 0.78
N HIS A 805 -19.60 -16.86 -0.38
CA HIS A 805 -20.70 -16.82 -1.36
C HIS A 805 -21.57 -18.10 -1.32
N PRO A 806 -22.92 -18.01 -1.28
CA PRO A 806 -23.78 -19.17 -1.03
C PRO A 806 -23.91 -20.16 -2.20
N GLN A 807 -23.69 -19.71 -3.44
CA GLN A 807 -23.91 -20.54 -4.66
C GLN A 807 -22.65 -20.89 -5.43
N HIS A 808 -21.58 -20.12 -5.26
CA HIS A 808 -20.35 -20.24 -6.05
C HIS A 808 -19.18 -20.33 -5.09
N SER A 809 -18.46 -21.46 -5.11
CA SER A 809 -17.29 -21.67 -4.25
C SER A 809 -15.97 -21.38 -4.95
N VAL A 810 -15.96 -21.38 -6.29
CA VAL A 810 -14.74 -21.24 -7.11
C VAL A 810 -15.01 -20.43 -8.38
N VAL A 811 -14.06 -19.55 -8.71
CA VAL A 811 -13.89 -18.94 -10.03
C VAL A 811 -12.74 -19.65 -10.75
N ARG A 812 -13.01 -20.21 -11.93
CA ARG A 812 -12.02 -20.89 -12.76
C ARG A 812 -11.48 -19.90 -13.79
N ALA A 813 -10.21 -19.52 -13.65
CA ALA A 813 -9.54 -18.62 -14.57
C ALA A 813 -8.60 -19.38 -15.51
N ALA A 814 -8.74 -19.13 -16.81
CA ALA A 814 -7.77 -19.55 -17.81
C ALA A 814 -6.70 -18.46 -17.97
N TYR A 815 -5.42 -18.80 -17.93
CA TYR A 815 -4.34 -17.85 -18.16
C TYR A 815 -3.67 -18.17 -19.50
N LEU A 816 -3.65 -17.20 -20.42
CA LEU A 816 -2.95 -17.34 -21.69
C LEU A 816 -1.47 -17.61 -21.42
N PHE A 817 -0.96 -18.70 -21.99
CA PHE A 817 0.43 -19.13 -21.81
C PHE A 817 1.22 -18.81 -23.09
N TYR A 818 1.86 -19.80 -23.72
CA TYR A 818 2.60 -19.61 -24.96
C TYR A 818 1.74 -19.83 -26.20
N TYR A 819 2.06 -19.10 -27.27
CA TYR A 819 1.52 -19.31 -28.61
C TYR A 819 2.55 -18.91 -29.66
N ALA A 820 2.38 -19.40 -30.88
CA ALA A 820 3.18 -19.00 -32.03
C ALA A 820 2.40 -19.18 -33.32
N THR A 821 2.78 -18.41 -34.35
CA THR A 821 2.17 -18.45 -35.68
C THR A 821 3.21 -18.26 -36.77
N GLU A 822 3.05 -19.01 -37.87
CA GLU A 822 3.87 -18.86 -39.09
C GLU A 822 3.58 -17.55 -39.84
N THR A 823 2.47 -16.87 -39.54
CA THR A 823 2.03 -15.66 -40.24
C THR A 823 3.12 -14.59 -40.25
N VAL A 824 3.82 -14.40 -39.13
CA VAL A 824 4.87 -13.38 -38.98
C VAL A 824 6.11 -13.60 -39.86
N PHE A 825 6.32 -14.81 -40.37
CA PHE A 825 7.48 -15.16 -41.21
C PHE A 825 7.18 -15.10 -42.71
N SER A 826 5.94 -14.78 -43.09
CA SER A 826 5.62 -14.62 -44.51
C SER A 826 6.23 -13.30 -45.02
N PRO A 827 6.93 -13.30 -46.17
CA PRO A 827 7.73 -12.16 -46.63
C PRO A 827 6.93 -10.87 -46.84
N ASP A 828 5.64 -10.99 -47.15
CA ASP A 828 4.73 -9.86 -47.33
C ASP A 828 3.86 -9.57 -46.09
N SER A 829 4.07 -10.27 -44.97
CA SER A 829 3.23 -10.12 -43.78
C SER A 829 3.47 -8.79 -43.10
N THR A 830 2.40 -8.02 -42.95
CA THR A 830 2.39 -6.79 -42.17
C THR A 830 2.00 -7.05 -40.72
N LYS A 831 2.30 -6.09 -39.84
CA LYS A 831 1.82 -6.11 -38.45
C LYS A 831 0.28 -6.19 -38.37
N GLN A 832 -0.42 -5.66 -39.37
CA GLN A 832 -1.87 -5.73 -39.46
C GLN A 832 -2.38 -7.14 -39.80
N ASP A 833 -1.64 -7.89 -40.62
CA ASP A 833 -1.96 -9.29 -40.93
C ASP A 833 -1.77 -10.17 -39.70
N LEU A 834 -0.66 -9.97 -38.97
CA LEU A 834 -0.42 -10.63 -37.69
C LEU A 834 -1.54 -10.31 -36.68
N LYS A 835 -1.91 -9.03 -36.55
CA LYS A 835 -3.02 -8.59 -35.70
C LYS A 835 -4.32 -9.31 -36.05
N THR A 836 -4.67 -9.38 -37.33
CA THR A 836 -5.89 -10.04 -37.81
C THR A 836 -5.86 -11.54 -37.48
N HIS A 837 -4.73 -12.19 -37.71
CA HIS A 837 -4.57 -13.63 -37.46
C HIS A 837 -4.57 -13.99 -35.98
N LEU A 838 -3.85 -13.25 -35.13
CA LEU A 838 -3.85 -13.47 -33.69
C LEU A 838 -5.24 -13.24 -33.08
N ASN A 839 -6.00 -12.27 -33.59
CA ASN A 839 -7.39 -12.09 -33.19
C ASN A 839 -8.24 -13.33 -33.48
N ALA A 840 -8.08 -13.97 -34.65
CA ALA A 840 -8.78 -15.21 -34.97
C ALA A 840 -8.37 -16.36 -34.05
N LEU A 841 -7.07 -16.56 -33.84
CA LEU A 841 -6.54 -17.61 -32.96
C LEU A 841 -7.00 -17.45 -31.50
N VAL A 842 -6.91 -16.24 -30.95
CA VAL A 842 -7.34 -15.98 -29.57
C VAL A 842 -8.85 -16.08 -29.44
N ASN A 843 -9.62 -15.70 -30.46
CA ASN A 843 -11.07 -15.92 -30.45
C ASN A 843 -11.41 -17.41 -30.27
N ASP A 844 -10.73 -18.28 -31.01
CA ASP A 844 -10.89 -19.73 -30.87
C ASP A 844 -10.41 -20.24 -29.51
N ALA A 845 -9.32 -19.69 -28.96
CA ALA A 845 -8.88 -19.99 -27.60
C ALA A 845 -9.95 -19.64 -26.54
N LEU A 846 -10.62 -18.50 -26.68
CA LEU A 846 -11.73 -18.09 -25.80
C LEU A 846 -12.93 -19.04 -25.92
N ILE A 847 -13.27 -19.49 -27.13
CA ILE A 847 -14.35 -20.46 -27.36
C ILE A 847 -14.00 -21.79 -26.67
N ILE A 848 -12.78 -22.28 -26.84
CA ILE A 848 -12.31 -23.52 -26.21
C ILE A 848 -12.31 -23.39 -24.67
N ALA A 849 -11.80 -22.29 -24.13
CA ALA A 849 -11.84 -22.06 -22.69
C ALA A 849 -13.29 -22.04 -22.15
N LYS A 850 -14.22 -21.40 -22.86
CA LYS A 850 -15.63 -21.43 -22.47
C LYS A 850 -16.22 -22.85 -22.48
N ARG A 851 -15.84 -23.69 -23.46
CA ARG A 851 -16.25 -25.10 -23.50
C ARG A 851 -15.73 -25.90 -22.30
N PHE A 852 -14.50 -25.62 -21.88
CA PHE A 852 -13.91 -26.18 -20.65
C PHE A 852 -14.44 -25.55 -19.35
N LYS A 853 -15.49 -24.74 -19.41
CA LYS A 853 -16.18 -24.13 -18.26
C LYS A 853 -15.27 -23.21 -17.43
N PHE A 854 -14.41 -22.45 -18.11
CA PHE A 854 -13.72 -21.31 -17.50
C PHE A 854 -14.67 -20.11 -17.41
N ASP A 855 -14.54 -19.34 -16.33
CA ASP A 855 -15.38 -18.18 -16.05
C ASP A 855 -14.74 -16.88 -16.57
N VAL A 856 -13.41 -16.80 -16.54
CA VAL A 856 -12.61 -15.67 -17.00
C VAL A 856 -11.37 -16.15 -17.73
N PHE A 857 -10.91 -15.38 -18.73
CA PHE A 857 -9.68 -15.61 -19.45
C PHE A 857 -8.72 -14.43 -19.25
N ASN A 858 -7.56 -14.69 -18.69
CA ASN A 858 -6.57 -13.72 -18.28
C ASN A 858 -5.41 -13.68 -19.27
N ALA A 859 -4.90 -12.49 -19.54
CA ALA A 859 -3.71 -12.27 -20.34
C ALA A 859 -2.93 -11.09 -19.80
N LEU A 860 -1.62 -11.06 -20.06
CA LEU A 860 -0.75 -9.93 -19.77
C LEU A 860 -0.44 -9.17 -21.08
N THR A 861 0.09 -7.96 -21.00
CA THR A 861 0.54 -7.19 -22.17
C THR A 861 1.85 -7.69 -22.81
N LEU A 862 2.35 -8.85 -22.39
CA LEU A 862 3.53 -9.53 -22.94
C LEU A 862 3.29 -10.16 -24.32
N LEU A 863 4.34 -10.69 -24.96
CA LEU A 863 4.30 -11.23 -26.33
C LEU A 863 3.68 -10.20 -27.30
N ASP A 864 2.96 -10.68 -28.33
CA ASP A 864 2.17 -9.83 -29.23
C ASP A 864 0.73 -9.61 -28.72
N ASN A 865 0.48 -9.73 -27.40
CA ASN A 865 -0.87 -9.68 -26.85
C ASN A 865 -1.55 -8.33 -27.10
N THR A 866 -0.78 -7.25 -27.14
CA THR A 866 -1.26 -5.89 -27.42
C THR A 866 -2.04 -5.79 -28.73
N LEU A 867 -1.85 -6.71 -29.69
CA LEU A 867 -2.55 -6.72 -30.97
C LEU A 867 -4.01 -7.20 -30.89
N PHE A 868 -4.39 -7.98 -29.88
CA PHE A 868 -5.74 -8.57 -29.81
C PHE A 868 -6.53 -8.23 -28.56
N LEU A 869 -5.89 -7.74 -27.49
CA LEU A 869 -6.56 -7.49 -26.20
C LEU A 869 -7.81 -6.62 -26.34
N GLU A 870 -7.71 -5.47 -27.01
CA GLU A 870 -8.84 -4.54 -27.16
C GLU A 870 -9.97 -5.14 -28.01
N GLN A 871 -9.64 -5.67 -29.20
CA GLN A 871 -10.62 -6.23 -30.14
C GLN A 871 -11.31 -7.50 -29.60
N GLN A 872 -10.58 -8.34 -28.87
CA GLN A 872 -11.16 -9.49 -28.16
C GLN A 872 -11.89 -9.11 -26.87
N LYS A 873 -12.00 -7.82 -26.54
CA LYS A 873 -12.75 -7.28 -25.39
C LYS A 873 -12.15 -7.66 -24.03
N PHE A 874 -10.83 -7.75 -23.94
CA PHE A 874 -10.16 -7.84 -22.64
C PHE A 874 -10.26 -6.49 -21.95
N GLY A 875 -10.80 -6.48 -20.72
CA GLY A 875 -10.81 -5.31 -19.85
C GLY A 875 -9.49 -5.18 -19.10
N ALA A 876 -9.02 -3.94 -18.94
CA ALA A 876 -7.79 -3.69 -18.20
C ALA A 876 -8.00 -3.98 -16.72
N GLY A 877 -7.17 -4.86 -16.15
CA GLY A 877 -7.09 -5.09 -14.71
C GLY A 877 -6.41 -3.92 -14.01
N ASP A 878 -6.54 -3.88 -12.69
CA ASP A 878 -5.83 -3.00 -11.77
C ASP A 878 -4.41 -3.52 -11.43
N GLY A 879 -4.19 -4.82 -11.53
CA GLY A 879 -2.90 -5.47 -11.31
C GLY A 879 -1.84 -5.21 -12.38
N GLN A 880 -0.61 -4.91 -11.92
CA GLN A 880 0.62 -4.94 -12.73
C GLN A 880 1.51 -6.10 -12.29
N LEU A 881 2.29 -6.64 -13.22
CA LEU A 881 3.31 -7.64 -12.96
C LEU A 881 4.67 -7.09 -13.36
N HIS A 882 5.56 -6.96 -12.38
CA HIS A 882 6.90 -6.44 -12.57
C HIS A 882 7.88 -7.61 -12.69
N TYR A 883 8.78 -7.54 -13.68
CA TYR A 883 9.77 -8.57 -13.96
C TYR A 883 11.17 -8.14 -13.50
N TYR A 884 11.88 -9.07 -12.87
CA TYR A 884 13.19 -8.84 -12.28
C TYR A 884 14.18 -9.92 -12.67
N LEU A 885 15.46 -9.53 -12.74
CA LEU A 885 16.58 -10.45 -12.86
C LEU A 885 17.46 -10.32 -11.62
N TYR A 886 17.74 -11.44 -10.96
CA TYR A 886 18.72 -11.53 -9.88
C TYR A 886 20.12 -11.74 -10.46
N ASN A 887 21.10 -10.99 -9.97
CA ASN A 887 22.50 -11.03 -10.37
C ASN A 887 22.75 -10.82 -11.88
N TYR A 888 21.90 -10.03 -12.53
CA TYR A 888 22.07 -9.67 -13.94
C TYR A 888 21.57 -8.25 -14.18
N ASN A 889 22.37 -7.47 -14.89
CA ASN A 889 22.05 -6.10 -15.26
C ASN A 889 21.61 -6.05 -16.73
N ALA A 890 20.34 -5.75 -16.96
CA ALA A 890 19.74 -5.64 -18.29
C ALA A 890 19.18 -4.24 -18.51
N ASN A 891 19.21 -3.76 -19.75
CA ASN A 891 18.49 -2.53 -20.10
C ASN A 891 16.97 -2.75 -20.01
N PRO A 892 16.18 -1.69 -19.80
CA PRO A 892 14.72 -1.80 -19.79
C PRO A 892 14.17 -2.47 -21.08
N ILE A 893 13.18 -3.35 -20.91
CA ILE A 893 12.48 -4.05 -21.98
C ILE A 893 11.02 -3.58 -21.98
N ALA A 894 10.49 -3.23 -23.15
CA ALA A 894 9.10 -2.81 -23.30
C ALA A 894 8.15 -3.92 -22.83
N GLY A 895 7.19 -3.58 -21.96
CA GLY A 895 6.23 -4.54 -21.40
C GLY A 895 4.85 -4.52 -22.04
N GLY A 896 4.69 -3.83 -23.19
CA GLY A 896 3.42 -3.70 -23.90
C GLY A 896 2.47 -2.63 -23.35
N VAL A 897 2.97 -1.71 -22.53
CA VAL A 897 2.23 -0.55 -22.02
C VAL A 897 2.97 0.76 -22.26
N ASP A 898 2.23 1.83 -22.51
CA ASP A 898 2.75 3.19 -22.64
C ASP A 898 2.98 3.86 -21.26
N ALA A 899 3.51 5.10 -21.27
CA ALA A 899 3.75 5.87 -20.05
C ALA A 899 2.46 6.20 -19.25
N HIS A 900 1.29 6.05 -19.86
CA HIS A 900 -0.02 6.22 -19.22
C HIS A 900 -0.65 4.89 -18.79
N ASN A 901 0.11 3.78 -18.87
CA ASN A 901 -0.33 2.43 -18.55
C ASN A 901 -1.47 1.91 -19.46
N ASN A 902 -1.59 2.47 -20.68
CA ASN A 902 -2.47 1.97 -21.72
C ASN A 902 -1.72 0.97 -22.62
N ILE A 903 -2.45 0.20 -23.41
CA ILE A 903 -1.85 -0.77 -24.35
C ILE A 903 -0.98 -0.03 -25.37
N ASP A 904 0.31 -0.38 -25.44
CA ASP A 904 1.19 0.11 -26.50
C ASP A 904 1.16 -0.84 -27.70
N GLU A 905 0.17 -0.68 -28.56
CA GLU A 905 0.07 -1.47 -29.79
C GLU A 905 1.21 -1.18 -30.76
N LYS A 906 1.80 0.03 -30.73
CA LYS A 906 2.86 0.43 -31.68
C LYS A 906 4.22 -0.14 -31.27
N GLY A 907 4.62 0.06 -30.02
CA GLY A 907 5.87 -0.46 -29.46
C GLY A 907 5.81 -1.95 -29.13
N GLY A 908 4.63 -2.50 -28.79
CA GLY A 908 4.48 -3.89 -28.41
C GLY A 908 5.22 -4.24 -27.12
N SER A 909 5.46 -5.54 -26.90
CA SER A 909 6.26 -6.03 -25.79
C SER A 909 7.50 -6.74 -26.29
N GLY A 910 8.63 -6.52 -25.61
CA GLY A 910 9.84 -7.31 -25.75
C GLY A 910 9.89 -8.48 -24.76
N VAL A 911 8.89 -8.64 -23.89
CA VAL A 911 8.81 -9.74 -22.92
C VAL A 911 8.15 -10.95 -23.56
N GLY A 912 8.94 -12.00 -23.79
CA GLY A 912 8.49 -13.30 -24.30
C GLY A 912 8.50 -14.42 -23.26
N VAL A 913 8.66 -14.10 -21.97
CA VAL A 913 8.56 -15.06 -20.86
C VAL A 913 7.18 -14.93 -20.22
N VAL A 914 6.50 -16.05 -20.01
CA VAL A 914 5.24 -16.13 -19.26
C VAL A 914 5.49 -16.89 -17.96
N MET A 915 5.26 -16.23 -16.84
CA MET A 915 5.43 -16.79 -15.49
C MET A 915 4.10 -17.38 -14.98
N LEU A 916 4.19 -18.41 -14.12
CA LEU A 916 3.03 -19.15 -13.60
C LEU A 916 2.30 -18.49 -12.43
#